data_AF-A0A974CHL7-F1
#
_entry.id   AF-A0A974CHL7-F1
#
_cell.length_a   1.000
_cell.length_b   1.000
_cell.length_c   1.000
_cell.angle_alpha   90.00
_cell.angle_beta   90.00
_cell.angle_gamma   90.00
#
_symmetry.space_group_name_H-M   'P 1'
#
loop_
_entity.id
_entity.type
_entity.pdbx_description
1 polymer ?
#
loop_
_entity_poly.entity_id
_entity_poly.type
_entity_poly.pdbx_seq_one_letter_code
_entity_poly.pdbx_strand_id
1 'polypeptide(L)'
;MCYLHVLAMVFAINEINENVEFLQNLTVGYRIYDSCFNEMQAVAGALQILSGTDKAIPNYRCESKSKMVGFIGDLQSLSSVAVARILGLYRIPQISFGSALSDLSNKINFPSFLRTILSDKLQPVYFSILMIRFNWTWIGIVASDNDFGLYDSELLRKDIEASGICVAFFVRISAQHTRDQTLSVLQVIRKSTATVVLLYCSLPELIPFMQIATEENLTDKVWIASGSVMSSPIFTYKQLWRILNGTIGLNFPITLIPGFEKFMYTINPSLYPKDIYMKSFWEAGFGCLWHEGNLNVTENPDNGTMLYCTGQENLKFLINQGYHEDITPFASFAYNAVYSLAHGINNMISCRSGSPCLGLRTLEPWKILPYVKHIKAKTPAGQELSFDKNGEQLYDSVLYVNWQALPEDVIRSLIFAIVRVFPERYISTFNDTYIWSGGYTEVPTSLCTASCPPGYRKAPQKGQPVCCFDCILCSEDEFSNETDSTSCKKCPEDMWANEEHNGCWMRTLEYLTFNEALGGTLATLSVVGFLFPLSILTIFIKNSETPVVKANNRNLSYLLLLSLFFCYLCALLFIGHPVTITCILRQFIFGISFVMCISCVLGKTIMVVIAFNLTRPKSSGRMWLNSQVTNTLVLVCTAIQVIICAGWLAHSPPFQYNDMKSKSGTIVMECKKGSPIAYSCTMGYMGILATLSFVVAYFARKLPGSFNEAKLITFSMLIFGAVWISFIPAYLSTIGKYMVAVEVFAILSSSSGLLAWGLFYYPLSNDQECHSKMLTSPSPLTGFKIAF
;
A
#
# COMPACT_ATOMS: atom_id res chain seq x y z
N MET A 1 20.01 17.81 41.86
CA MET A 1 20.09 17.67 40.40
C MET A 1 21.07 18.68 39.78
N CYS A 2 20.76 19.98 39.61
CA CYS A 2 21.72 20.92 38.96
C CYS A 2 23.01 21.19 39.78
N TYR A 3 22.97 21.04 41.10
CA TYR A 3 24.14 21.25 41.96
C TYR A 3 25.30 20.27 41.68
N LEU A 4 25.02 19.08 41.13
CA LEU A 4 26.08 18.16 40.73
C LEU A 4 26.97 18.75 39.63
N HIS A 5 26.40 19.47 38.65
CA HIS A 5 27.20 20.11 37.61
C HIS A 5 28.16 21.15 38.22
N VAL A 6 27.71 21.85 39.27
CA VAL A 6 28.56 22.74 40.06
C VAL A 6 29.68 21.96 40.74
N LEU A 7 29.38 20.84 41.40
CA LEU A 7 30.38 20.00 42.06
C LEU A 7 31.41 19.44 41.06
N ALA A 8 30.99 19.06 39.85
CA ALA A 8 31.90 18.62 38.79
C ALA A 8 32.85 19.74 38.33
N MET A 9 32.36 20.98 38.21
CA MET A 9 33.20 22.14 37.92
C MET A 9 34.17 22.43 39.06
N VAL A 10 33.73 22.38 40.31
CA VAL A 10 34.57 22.61 41.49
C VAL A 10 35.65 21.53 41.58
N PHE A 11 35.30 20.28 41.35
CA PHE A 11 36.26 19.17 41.30
C PHE A 11 37.34 19.39 40.24
N ALA A 12 36.95 19.73 39.01
CA ALA A 12 37.89 20.05 37.94
C ALA A 12 38.85 21.20 38.33
N ILE A 13 38.34 22.25 38.97
CA ILE A 13 39.17 23.38 39.43
C ILE A 13 40.15 22.96 40.52
N ASN A 14 39.72 22.12 41.47
CA ASN A 14 40.61 21.60 42.52
C ASN A 14 41.72 20.76 41.90
N GLU A 15 41.39 19.85 40.98
CA GLU A 15 42.36 19.00 40.28
C GLU A 15 43.37 19.84 39.46
N ILE A 16 42.90 20.90 38.80
CA ILE A 16 43.75 21.86 38.08
C ILE A 16 44.71 22.58 39.03
N ASN A 17 44.23 23.06 40.18
CA ASN A 17 45.04 23.81 41.14
C ASN A 17 46.04 22.94 41.91
N GLU A 18 45.75 21.64 42.07
CA GLU A 18 46.67 20.67 42.68
C GLU A 18 47.77 20.19 41.71
N ASN A 19 47.58 20.38 40.40
CA ASN A 19 48.53 19.94 39.38
C ASN A 19 49.70 20.93 39.22
N VAL A 20 50.88 20.56 39.73
CA VAL A 20 52.10 21.37 39.68
C VAL A 20 52.69 21.60 38.27
N GLU A 21 52.28 20.81 37.28
CA GLU A 21 52.76 20.94 35.90
C GLU A 21 51.86 21.83 35.03
N PHE A 22 50.66 22.15 35.51
CA PHE A 22 49.62 22.84 34.77
C PHE A 22 49.30 24.18 35.42
N LEU A 23 49.33 25.30 34.65
CA LEU A 23 49.10 26.65 35.18
C LEU A 23 49.99 27.01 36.39
N GLN A 24 51.31 26.84 36.26
CA GLN A 24 52.27 27.14 37.34
C GLN A 24 52.14 28.58 37.89
N ASN A 25 52.17 28.71 39.22
CA ASN A 25 52.03 29.97 39.97
C ASN A 25 50.71 30.72 39.73
N LEU A 26 49.67 30.01 39.29
CA LEU A 26 48.32 30.53 39.10
C LEU A 26 47.33 29.69 39.88
N THR A 27 46.37 30.36 40.51
CA THR A 27 45.22 29.69 41.12
C THR A 27 43.98 30.10 40.33
N VAL A 28 43.27 29.09 39.83
CA VAL A 28 41.98 29.29 39.17
C VAL A 28 40.90 29.36 40.26
N GLY A 29 40.22 30.50 40.34
CA GLY A 29 39.04 30.68 41.17
C GLY A 29 37.76 30.70 40.34
N TYR A 30 36.61 30.78 41.01
CA TYR A 30 35.30 30.80 40.37
C TYR A 30 34.33 31.72 41.11
N ARG A 31 33.28 32.14 40.39
CA ARG A 31 32.06 32.74 40.95
C ARG A 31 30.88 32.02 40.29
N ILE A 32 29.94 31.56 41.09
CA ILE A 32 28.79 30.80 40.62
C ILE A 32 27.55 31.65 40.84
N TYR A 33 26.67 31.66 39.84
CA TYR A 33 25.40 32.34 39.89
C TYR A 33 24.33 31.37 39.40
N ASP A 34 23.19 31.33 40.07
CA ASP A 34 22.05 30.51 39.66
C ASP A 34 21.22 31.26 38.62
N SER A 35 21.05 30.67 37.44
CA SER A 35 20.19 31.21 36.40
C SER A 35 18.72 30.80 36.55
N CYS A 36 18.42 29.79 37.39
CA CYS A 36 17.11 29.18 37.61
C CYS A 36 16.30 28.90 36.32
N PHE A 37 16.96 28.51 35.22
CA PHE A 37 16.32 28.32 33.91
C PHE A 37 15.52 29.55 33.42
N ASN A 38 16.01 30.76 33.75
CA ASN A 38 15.38 32.03 33.43
C ASN A 38 16.38 32.99 32.76
N GLU A 39 16.02 33.54 31.61
CA GLU A 39 16.91 34.36 30.80
C GLU A 39 17.25 35.69 31.47
N MET A 40 16.29 36.31 32.15
CA MET A 40 16.51 37.58 32.84
C MET A 40 17.47 37.41 34.01
N GLN A 41 17.33 36.32 34.77
CA GLN A 41 18.25 36.00 35.86
C GLN A 41 19.64 35.62 35.35
N ALA A 42 19.74 34.84 34.27
CA ALA A 42 21.02 34.52 33.64
C ALA A 42 21.77 35.78 33.18
N VAL A 43 21.06 36.72 32.55
CA VAL A 43 21.63 38.02 32.13
C VAL A 43 22.05 38.86 33.33
N ALA A 44 21.21 38.94 34.37
CA ALA A 44 21.54 39.67 35.60
C ALA A 44 22.80 39.11 36.26
N GLY A 45 22.90 37.79 36.38
CA GLY A 45 24.09 37.10 36.88
C GLY A 45 25.34 37.36 36.06
N ALA A 46 25.24 37.27 34.73
CA ALA A 46 26.34 37.58 33.84
C ALA A 46 26.86 39.02 34.02
N LEU A 47 25.94 40.00 34.12
CA LEU A 47 26.28 41.40 34.36
C LEU A 47 26.87 41.64 35.76
N GLN A 48 26.39 40.96 36.80
CA GLN A 48 26.99 41.00 38.13
C GLN A 48 28.43 40.49 38.10
N ILE A 49 28.67 39.33 37.48
CA ILE A 49 30.01 38.74 37.32
C ILE A 49 30.93 39.68 36.54
N LEU A 50 30.44 40.29 35.45
CA LEU A 50 31.20 41.27 34.65
C LEU A 50 31.54 42.53 35.46
N SER A 51 30.59 43.03 36.25
CA SER A 51 30.76 44.23 37.07
C SER A 51 31.76 44.04 38.22
N GLY A 52 31.93 42.80 38.66
CA GLY A 52 32.70 42.46 39.86
C GLY A 52 31.98 42.78 41.18
N THR A 53 30.76 43.31 41.13
CA THR A 53 29.92 43.69 42.28
C THR A 53 28.63 42.85 42.34
N ASP A 54 27.90 42.92 43.46
CA ASP A 54 26.61 42.26 43.62
C ASP A 54 25.48 42.89 42.79
N LYS A 55 25.75 44.02 42.11
CA LYS A 55 24.78 44.72 41.26
C LYS A 55 25.10 44.51 39.78
N ALA A 56 24.07 44.28 38.97
CA ALA A 56 24.18 44.15 37.52
C ALA A 56 24.37 45.53 36.89
N ILE A 57 25.59 46.07 36.91
CA ILE A 57 25.92 47.39 36.36
C ILE A 57 26.66 47.22 35.02
N PRO A 58 26.02 47.52 33.87
CA PRO A 58 26.67 47.42 32.56
C PRO A 58 27.87 48.35 32.43
N ASN A 59 28.93 47.89 31.75
CA ASN A 59 30.15 48.67 31.45
C ASN A 59 30.88 49.25 32.69
N TYR A 60 30.55 48.79 33.89
CA TYR A 60 31.29 49.06 35.11
C TYR A 60 32.18 47.86 35.43
N ARG A 61 33.36 48.08 35.98
CA ARG A 61 34.23 47.00 36.45
C ARG A 61 34.92 47.41 37.74
N CYS A 62 34.51 46.80 38.85
CA CYS A 62 35.24 46.91 40.11
C CYS A 62 36.50 46.05 40.00
N GLU A 63 37.68 46.67 39.96
CA GLU A 63 38.96 45.97 39.90
C GLU A 63 39.22 45.22 41.22
N SER A 64 38.79 43.96 41.27
CA SER A 64 39.21 43.02 42.30
C SER A 64 40.60 42.46 41.95
N LYS A 65 41.34 41.94 42.95
CA LYS A 65 42.63 41.23 42.74
C LYS A 65 42.52 40.01 41.78
N SER A 66 41.29 39.53 41.51
CA SER A 66 40.99 38.43 40.59
C SER A 66 40.42 38.92 39.27
N LYS A 67 40.92 38.40 38.14
CA LYS A 67 40.38 38.68 36.80
C LYS A 67 39.44 37.55 36.35
N MET A 68 38.21 37.89 35.96
CA MET A 68 37.34 36.95 35.21
C MET A 68 37.90 36.75 33.80
N VAL A 69 37.90 35.52 33.32
CA VAL A 69 38.56 35.10 32.07
C VAL A 69 37.64 34.41 31.07
N GLY A 70 36.49 33.93 31.52
CA GLY A 70 35.48 33.27 30.69
C GLY A 70 34.29 32.84 31.53
N PHE A 71 33.24 32.39 30.86
CA PHE A 71 32.03 31.85 31.44
C PHE A 71 31.89 30.36 31.11
N ILE A 72 31.45 29.56 32.09
CA ILE A 72 31.04 28.18 31.90
C ILE A 72 29.53 28.12 32.09
N GLY A 73 28.82 27.51 31.14
CA GLY A 73 27.36 27.50 31.10
C GLY A 73 26.76 28.39 30.00
N ASP A 74 25.45 28.53 29.92
CA ASP A 74 24.43 27.91 30.78
C ASP A 74 24.06 26.48 30.28
N LEU A 75 23.32 25.71 31.07
CA LEU A 75 22.69 24.45 30.69
C LEU A 75 21.56 24.71 29.67
N GLN A 76 20.66 25.65 29.96
CA GLN A 76 19.54 25.96 29.07
C GLN A 76 19.97 26.83 27.88
N SER A 77 19.57 26.41 26.67
CA SER A 77 19.94 27.13 25.45
C SER A 77 19.47 28.58 25.41
N LEU A 78 18.27 28.88 25.92
CA LEU A 78 17.69 30.23 25.95
C LEU A 78 18.54 31.20 26.78
N SER A 79 18.85 30.81 28.01
CA SER A 79 19.75 31.55 28.90
C SER A 79 21.13 31.75 28.27
N SER A 80 21.68 30.70 27.64
CA SER A 80 22.94 30.81 26.90
C SER A 80 22.88 31.79 25.74
N VAL A 81 21.80 31.84 24.96
CA VAL A 81 21.63 32.81 23.87
C VAL A 81 21.64 34.24 24.43
N ALA A 82 20.88 34.49 25.49
CA ALA A 82 20.80 35.81 26.10
C ALA A 82 22.15 36.28 26.63
N VAL A 83 22.87 35.41 27.34
CA VAL A 83 24.22 35.70 27.86
C VAL A 83 25.25 35.82 26.73
N ALA A 84 25.21 34.95 25.72
CA ALA A 84 26.17 34.93 24.61
C ALA A 84 26.10 36.21 23.75
N ARG A 85 24.92 36.82 23.62
CA ARG A 85 24.78 38.12 22.93
C ARG A 85 25.57 39.21 23.64
N ILE A 86 25.53 39.24 24.97
CA ILE A 86 26.27 40.22 25.78
C ILE A 86 27.76 39.93 25.73
N LEU A 87 28.16 38.68 25.98
CA LEU A 87 29.57 38.28 26.00
C LEU A 87 30.24 38.39 24.62
N GLY A 88 29.47 38.20 23.55
CA GLY A 88 29.91 38.34 22.17
C GLY A 88 30.39 39.75 21.81
N LEU A 89 29.78 40.79 22.38
CA LEU A 89 30.20 42.19 22.21
C LEU A 89 31.63 42.40 22.73
N TYR A 90 31.91 41.83 23.90
CA TYR A 90 33.22 41.90 24.56
C TYR A 90 34.18 40.78 24.14
N ARG A 91 33.75 39.87 23.24
CA ARG A 91 34.50 38.70 22.78
C ARG A 91 34.99 37.78 23.92
N ILE A 92 34.24 37.72 25.02
CA ILE A 92 34.57 36.89 26.19
C ILE A 92 34.12 35.45 25.92
N PRO A 93 35.01 34.45 26.08
CA PRO A 93 34.64 33.05 25.82
C PRO A 93 33.56 32.59 26.79
N GLN A 94 32.49 32.03 26.23
CA GLN A 94 31.46 31.29 26.96
C GLN A 94 31.51 29.84 26.47
N ILE A 95 31.73 28.89 27.37
CA ILE A 95 31.72 27.45 27.06
C ILE A 95 30.52 26.82 27.76
N SER A 96 29.46 26.57 27.01
CA SER A 96 28.28 25.87 27.54
C SER A 96 28.48 24.36 27.54
N PHE A 97 28.03 23.71 28.61
CA PHE A 97 28.05 22.25 28.73
C PHE A 97 26.69 21.59 28.43
N GLY A 98 25.68 22.37 28.06
CA GLY A 98 24.32 21.84 27.90
C GLY A 98 23.44 22.51 26.85
N SER A 99 23.85 23.67 26.31
CA SER A 99 23.08 24.40 25.30
C SER A 99 23.29 23.85 23.90
N ALA A 100 22.31 23.08 23.43
CA ALA A 100 22.38 22.34 22.19
C ALA A 100 21.70 23.05 20.99
N LEU A 101 21.02 24.19 21.19
CA LEU A 101 20.35 24.96 20.12
C LEU A 101 21.28 25.18 18.91
N SER A 102 20.74 24.98 17.71
CA SER A 102 21.53 24.94 16.48
C SER A 102 22.07 26.33 16.08
N ASP A 103 21.31 27.39 16.36
CA ASP A 103 21.67 28.78 16.05
C ASP A 103 22.95 29.30 16.75
N LEU A 104 23.30 28.72 17.89
CA LEU A 104 24.50 29.09 18.66
C LEU A 104 25.81 28.77 17.92
N SER A 105 25.74 27.97 16.86
CA SER A 105 26.86 27.67 15.96
C SER A 105 27.22 28.87 15.06
N ASN A 106 26.31 29.83 14.86
CA ASN A 106 26.56 31.00 14.01
C ASN A 106 27.56 31.97 14.65
N LYS A 107 28.81 31.94 14.20
CA LYS A 107 29.90 32.79 14.73
C LYS A 107 29.84 34.26 14.31
N ILE A 108 28.91 34.65 13.45
CA ILE A 108 28.60 36.06 13.20
C ILE A 108 27.82 36.63 14.39
N ASN A 109 26.76 35.92 14.81
CA ASN A 109 25.90 36.34 15.92
C ASN A 109 26.49 36.02 17.30
N PHE A 110 27.17 34.87 17.42
CA PHE A 110 27.72 34.35 18.68
C PHE A 110 29.23 34.10 18.55
N PRO A 111 30.04 35.15 18.36
CA PRO A 111 31.45 35.00 18.00
C PRO A 111 32.33 34.34 19.07
N SER A 112 31.94 34.39 20.34
CA SER A 112 32.70 33.88 21.49
C SER A 112 32.03 32.70 22.19
N PHE A 113 30.90 32.21 21.67
CA PHE A 113 30.23 31.03 22.19
C PHE A 113 30.93 29.75 21.73
N LEU A 114 31.05 28.80 22.63
CA LEU A 114 31.65 27.47 22.47
C LEU A 114 30.78 26.48 23.26
N ARG A 115 30.85 25.19 22.93
CA ARG A 115 30.15 24.18 23.72
C ARG A 115 30.82 22.82 23.73
N THR A 116 30.70 22.14 24.87
CA THR A 116 31.15 20.76 25.05
C THR A 116 30.04 19.74 24.81
N ILE A 117 28.78 20.15 24.64
CA ILE A 117 27.70 19.26 24.20
C ILE A 117 27.57 19.25 22.67
N LEU A 118 26.98 18.18 22.12
CA LEU A 118 26.64 18.08 20.70
C LEU A 118 25.53 19.08 20.31
N SER A 119 25.59 19.53 19.05
CA SER A 119 24.54 20.35 18.42
C SER A 119 23.26 19.56 18.15
N ASP A 120 22.11 20.19 18.37
CA ASP A 120 20.79 19.63 18.00
C ASP A 120 20.59 19.53 16.50
N LYS A 121 21.43 20.18 15.70
CA LYS A 121 21.41 20.09 14.23
C LYS A 121 21.44 18.64 13.72
N LEU A 122 22.08 17.73 14.46
CA LEU A 122 22.20 16.32 14.07
C LEU A 122 21.09 15.43 14.69
N GLN A 123 20.34 15.92 15.67
CA GLN A 123 19.27 15.14 16.31
C GLN A 123 18.18 14.65 15.34
N PRO A 124 17.66 15.46 14.38
CA PRO A 124 16.68 14.98 13.41
C PRO A 124 17.16 13.75 12.66
N VAL A 125 18.43 13.74 12.24
CA VAL A 125 19.05 12.62 11.51
C VAL A 125 19.07 11.35 12.35
N TYR A 126 19.46 11.44 13.62
CA TYR A 126 19.45 10.29 14.51
C TYR A 126 18.02 9.78 14.75
N PHE A 127 17.07 10.66 15.03
CA PHE A 127 15.67 10.24 15.19
C PHE A 127 15.12 9.57 13.93
N SER A 128 15.42 10.09 12.72
CA SER A 128 15.03 9.45 11.46
C SER A 128 15.65 8.07 11.28
N ILE A 129 16.95 7.88 11.59
CA ILE A 129 17.62 6.56 11.52
C ILE A 129 16.90 5.55 12.42
N LEU A 130 16.54 5.96 13.64
CA LEU A 130 15.82 5.12 14.59
C LEU A 130 14.43 4.74 14.08
N MET A 131 13.65 5.71 13.58
CA MET A 131 12.29 5.47 13.09
C MET A 131 12.26 4.61 11.83
N ILE A 132 13.17 4.83 10.89
CA ILE A 132 13.31 4.01 9.67
C ILE A 132 13.68 2.58 10.03
N ARG A 133 14.55 2.36 11.02
CA ARG A 133 14.94 1.02 11.49
C ARG A 133 13.73 0.20 11.96
N PHE A 134 12.77 0.83 12.62
CA PHE A 134 11.56 0.18 13.12
C PHE A 134 10.35 0.29 12.19
N ASN A 135 10.55 0.81 10.97
CA ASN A 135 9.51 1.03 9.97
C ASN A 135 8.35 1.92 10.48
N TRP A 136 8.67 2.93 11.28
CA TRP A 136 7.72 3.92 11.77
C TRP A 136 7.67 5.11 10.81
N THR A 137 6.51 5.35 10.20
CA THR A 137 6.31 6.43 9.21
C THR A 137 5.19 7.39 9.62
N TRP A 138 4.53 7.15 10.75
CA TRP A 138 3.46 7.98 11.28
C TRP A 138 3.69 8.28 12.76
N ILE A 139 4.12 9.49 13.10
CA ILE A 139 4.54 9.85 14.46
C ILE A 139 3.85 11.11 14.98
N GLY A 140 3.77 11.25 16.30
CA GLY A 140 3.46 12.51 16.96
C GLY A 140 4.72 13.25 17.41
N ILE A 141 4.68 14.58 17.46
CA ILE A 141 5.77 15.39 18.02
C ILE A 141 5.21 16.33 19.10
N VAL A 142 5.82 16.31 20.28
CA VAL A 142 5.60 17.26 21.36
C VAL A 142 6.87 18.10 21.52
N ALA A 143 6.76 19.41 21.34
CA ALA A 143 7.89 20.33 21.42
C ALA A 143 7.69 21.46 22.43
N SER A 144 8.78 22.10 22.86
CA SER A 144 8.70 23.30 23.73
C SER A 144 8.13 24.52 22.99
N ASP A 145 7.23 25.25 23.65
CA ASP A 145 6.62 26.50 23.18
C ASP A 145 7.42 27.72 23.64
N ASN A 146 8.58 27.95 23.04
CA ASN A 146 9.41 29.13 23.32
C ASN A 146 10.00 29.71 22.03
N ASP A 147 10.25 31.03 21.99
CA ASP A 147 10.56 31.78 20.76
C ASP A 147 11.73 31.21 19.93
N PHE A 148 12.71 30.58 20.59
CA PHE A 148 13.84 29.95 19.92
C PHE A 148 13.57 28.47 19.58
N GLY A 149 12.83 27.75 20.41
CA GLY A 149 12.36 26.40 20.14
C GLY A 149 11.32 26.34 19.02
N LEU A 150 10.58 27.43 18.75
CA LEU A 150 9.59 27.51 17.66
C LEU A 150 10.23 27.24 16.29
N TYR A 151 11.36 27.89 15.99
CA TYR A 151 12.03 27.73 14.70
C TYR A 151 12.74 26.36 14.61
N ASP A 152 13.48 25.97 15.66
CA ASP A 152 14.23 24.71 15.66
C ASP A 152 13.30 23.48 15.65
N SER A 153 12.17 23.52 16.35
CA SER A 153 11.19 22.41 16.32
C SER A 153 10.45 22.29 14.97
N GLU A 154 10.21 23.40 14.28
CA GLU A 154 9.69 23.39 12.91
C GLU A 154 10.71 22.87 11.90
N LEU A 155 11.99 23.21 12.09
CA LEU A 155 13.08 22.68 11.27
C LEU A 155 13.25 21.17 11.48
N LEU A 156 13.25 20.72 12.74
CA LEU A 156 13.23 19.30 13.11
C LEU A 156 12.08 18.56 12.43
N ARG A 157 10.86 19.10 12.49
CA ARG A 157 9.68 18.53 11.83
C ARG A 157 9.91 18.37 10.34
N LYS A 158 10.39 19.41 9.66
CA LYS A 158 10.67 19.38 8.22
C LYS A 158 11.76 18.38 7.85
N ASP A 159 12.80 18.26 8.65
CA ASP A 159 13.90 17.31 8.42
C ASP A 159 13.44 15.85 8.59
N ILE A 160 12.54 15.59 9.55
CA ILE A 160 11.88 14.28 9.71
C ILE A 160 10.95 14.00 8.53
N GLU A 161 10.13 14.97 8.10
CA GLU A 161 9.24 14.85 6.93
C GLU A 161 10.03 14.61 5.64
N ALA A 162 11.17 15.27 5.46
CA ALA A 162 12.08 15.07 4.34
C ALA A 162 12.73 13.67 4.33
N SER A 163 12.78 13.01 5.48
CA SER A 163 13.25 11.62 5.61
C SER A 163 12.18 10.57 5.24
N GLY A 164 10.98 11.01 4.82
CA GLY A 164 9.87 10.14 4.42
C GLY A 164 8.94 9.72 5.57
N ILE A 165 9.05 10.36 6.74
CA ILE A 165 8.24 10.09 7.94
C ILE A 165 7.21 11.21 8.09
N CYS A 166 5.92 10.87 8.15
CA CYS A 166 4.86 11.85 8.31
C CYS A 166 4.52 12.11 9.78
N VAL A 167 4.11 13.35 10.06
CA VAL A 167 3.75 13.81 11.40
C VAL A 167 2.22 13.90 11.53
N ALA A 168 1.67 13.08 12.43
CA ALA A 168 0.25 12.97 12.72
C ALA A 168 -0.29 14.18 13.47
N PHE A 169 0.48 14.64 14.45
CA PHE A 169 0.21 15.86 15.20
C PHE A 169 1.52 16.48 15.64
N PHE A 170 1.52 17.81 15.68
CA PHE A 170 2.62 18.59 16.20
C PHE A 170 2.07 19.58 17.21
N VAL A 171 2.35 19.33 18.49
CA VAL A 171 1.81 20.09 19.62
C VAL A 171 2.95 20.71 20.40
N ARG A 172 2.67 21.87 20.99
CA ARG A 172 3.66 22.62 21.77
C ARG A 172 3.24 22.73 23.22
N ILE A 173 4.23 22.70 24.10
CA ILE A 173 4.05 22.81 25.55
C ILE A 173 4.97 23.86 26.16
N SER A 174 4.42 24.71 27.02
CA SER A 174 5.18 25.71 27.79
C SER A 174 5.36 25.26 29.25
N ALA A 175 6.43 25.74 29.90
CA ALA A 175 6.72 25.47 31.30
C ALA A 175 5.65 26.04 32.24
N GLN A 176 4.85 26.99 31.76
CA GLN A 176 3.75 27.64 32.49
C GLN A 176 2.37 27.09 32.10
N HIS A 177 2.29 25.92 31.46
CA HIS A 177 1.02 25.34 31.08
C HIS A 177 0.09 25.12 32.27
N THR A 178 -1.16 25.57 32.11
CA THR A 178 -2.26 25.21 33.00
C THR A 178 -2.60 23.73 32.82
N ARG A 179 -3.21 23.13 33.84
CA ARG A 179 -3.68 21.74 33.77
C ARG A 179 -4.59 21.50 32.55
N ASP A 180 -5.51 22.44 32.27
CA ASP A 180 -6.45 22.34 31.15
C ASP A 180 -5.75 22.34 29.78
N GLN A 181 -4.70 23.16 29.62
CA GLN A 181 -3.88 23.14 28.40
C GLN A 181 -3.20 21.78 28.22
N THR A 182 -2.60 21.22 29.27
CA THR A 182 -2.00 19.88 29.21
C THR A 182 -3.03 18.80 28.88
N LEU A 183 -4.22 18.85 29.47
CA LEU A 183 -5.31 17.92 29.15
C LEU A 183 -5.74 18.02 27.68
N SER A 184 -5.80 19.23 27.11
CA SER A 184 -6.10 19.41 25.69
C SER A 184 -5.06 18.75 24.77
N VAL A 185 -3.78 18.85 25.13
CA VAL A 185 -2.68 18.19 24.39
C VAL A 185 -2.79 16.67 24.51
N LEU A 186 -3.07 16.14 25.71
CA LEU A 186 -3.27 14.70 25.91
C LEU A 186 -4.47 14.17 25.13
N GLN A 187 -5.54 14.96 24.97
CA GLN A 187 -6.67 14.59 24.12
C GLN A 187 -6.29 14.47 22.64
N VAL A 188 -5.42 15.36 22.13
CA VAL A 188 -4.88 15.25 20.77
C VAL A 188 -4.06 13.97 20.61
N ILE A 189 -3.19 13.67 21.58
CA ILE A 189 -2.35 12.46 21.57
C ILE A 189 -3.23 11.19 21.60
N ARG A 190 -4.27 11.15 22.44
CA ARG A 190 -5.20 10.00 22.54
C ARG A 190 -6.03 9.79 21.28
N LYS A 191 -6.46 10.86 20.61
CA LYS A 191 -7.27 10.76 19.37
C LYS A 191 -6.46 10.34 18.16
N SER A 192 -5.14 10.52 18.19
CA SER A 192 -4.26 10.14 17.10
C SER A 192 -4.07 8.62 17.02
N THR A 193 -3.95 8.12 15.79
CA THR A 193 -3.55 6.73 15.51
C THR A 193 -2.05 6.51 15.63
N ALA A 194 -1.24 7.57 15.80
CA ALA A 194 0.19 7.45 16.01
C ALA A 194 0.49 6.82 17.38
N THR A 195 1.20 5.70 17.37
CA THR A 195 1.66 4.99 18.58
C THR A 195 2.95 5.61 19.11
N VAL A 196 3.79 6.14 18.22
CA VAL A 196 5.11 6.69 18.54
C VAL A 196 5.05 8.21 18.69
N VAL A 197 5.60 8.73 19.78
CA VAL A 197 5.61 10.17 20.10
C VAL A 197 7.03 10.63 20.43
N LEU A 198 7.52 11.60 19.66
CA LEU A 198 8.81 12.26 19.87
C LEU A 198 8.67 13.42 20.84
N LEU A 199 9.44 13.38 21.93
CA LEU A 199 9.57 14.43 22.93
C LEU A 199 10.79 15.30 22.62
N TYR A 200 10.56 16.44 22.01
CA TYR A 200 11.57 17.46 21.72
C TYR A 200 11.38 18.68 22.62
N CYS A 201 11.52 18.46 23.93
CA CYS A 201 11.26 19.45 24.97
C CYS A 201 12.43 19.57 25.95
N SER A 202 12.54 20.72 26.62
CA SER A 202 13.38 20.85 27.82
C SER A 202 12.67 20.36 29.10
N LEU A 203 13.46 20.18 30.17
CA LEU A 203 12.97 19.64 31.44
C LEU A 203 11.84 20.49 32.08
N PRO A 204 11.90 21.84 32.11
CA PRO A 204 10.86 22.66 32.74
C PRO A 204 9.47 22.46 32.13
N GLU A 205 9.39 22.23 30.82
CA GLU A 205 8.15 21.96 30.09
C GLU A 205 7.70 20.51 30.26
N LEU A 206 8.64 19.56 30.18
CA LEU A 206 8.31 18.14 30.11
C LEU A 206 7.91 17.54 31.45
N ILE A 207 8.53 17.96 32.57
CA ILE A 207 8.22 17.43 33.91
C ILE A 207 6.73 17.58 34.27
N PRO A 208 6.13 18.80 34.25
CA PRO A 208 4.71 18.95 34.60
C PRO A 208 3.79 18.25 33.59
N PHE A 209 4.18 18.20 32.32
CA PHE A 209 3.44 17.47 31.29
C PHE A 209 3.38 15.96 31.60
N MET A 210 4.51 15.33 31.94
CA MET A 210 4.58 13.90 32.23
C MET A 210 3.90 13.51 33.55
N GLN A 211 3.89 14.41 34.55
CA GLN A 211 3.11 14.21 35.78
C GLN A 211 1.61 14.07 35.46
N ILE A 212 1.05 15.01 34.70
CA ILE A 212 -0.37 14.97 34.33
C ILE A 212 -0.66 13.79 33.38
N ALA A 213 0.24 13.48 32.44
CA ALA A 213 0.10 12.32 31.56
C ALA A 213 0.04 10.99 32.34
N THR A 214 0.76 10.92 33.47
CA THR A 214 0.77 9.76 34.37
C THR A 214 -0.55 9.65 35.13
N GLU A 215 -1.06 10.76 35.67
CA GLU A 215 -2.37 10.79 36.34
C GLU A 215 -3.50 10.35 35.40
N GLU A 216 -3.40 10.75 34.13
CA GLU A 216 -4.31 10.41 33.05
C GLU A 216 -4.08 8.99 32.48
N ASN A 217 -3.10 8.22 32.97
CA ASN A 217 -2.80 6.85 32.53
C ASN A 217 -2.60 6.71 31.00
N LEU A 218 -1.82 7.61 30.38
CA LEU A 218 -1.47 7.50 28.97
C LEU A 218 -0.38 6.42 28.74
N THR A 219 -0.78 5.15 28.71
CA THR A 219 0.14 4.01 28.64
C THR A 219 0.33 3.44 27.24
N ASP A 220 -0.53 3.75 26.27
CA ASP A 220 -0.59 3.14 24.93
C ASP A 220 0.35 3.80 23.90
N LYS A 221 1.40 4.48 24.37
CA LYS A 221 2.32 5.25 23.52
C LYS A 221 3.76 4.85 23.78
N VAL A 222 4.57 4.87 22.72
CA VAL A 222 6.02 4.69 22.78
C VAL A 222 6.69 6.04 22.65
N TRP A 223 7.47 6.39 23.67
CA TRP A 223 8.15 7.66 23.76
C TRP A 223 9.54 7.57 23.14
N ILE A 224 9.86 8.54 22.27
CA ILE A 224 11.22 8.82 21.82
C ILE A 224 11.67 10.11 22.50
N ALA A 225 12.80 10.11 23.18
CA ALA A 225 13.28 11.28 23.91
C ALA A 225 14.70 11.70 23.53
N SER A 226 14.99 12.98 23.74
CA SER A 226 16.31 13.59 23.52
C SER A 226 17.30 13.22 24.65
N GLY A 227 18.60 13.45 24.39
CA GLY A 227 19.66 13.11 25.34
C GLY A 227 19.56 13.80 26.70
N SER A 228 19.02 15.02 26.74
CA SER A 228 18.80 15.75 27.99
C SER A 228 17.73 15.11 28.88
N VAL A 229 16.69 14.56 28.27
CA VAL A 229 15.63 13.83 28.96
C VAL A 229 16.13 12.45 29.40
N MET A 230 16.78 11.71 28.49
CA MET A 230 17.25 10.34 28.75
C MET A 230 18.28 10.23 29.88
N SER A 231 19.03 11.31 30.13
CA SER A 231 20.06 11.37 31.18
C SER A 231 19.58 12.04 32.47
N SER A 232 18.31 12.47 32.55
CA SER A 232 17.79 13.15 33.73
C SER A 232 17.29 12.15 34.78
N PRO A 233 17.76 12.24 36.05
CA PRO A 233 17.30 11.36 37.11
C PRO A 233 15.84 11.63 37.55
N ILE A 234 15.22 12.74 37.14
CA ILE A 234 13.82 13.02 37.54
C ILE A 234 12.84 11.99 36.98
N PHE A 235 13.16 11.42 35.82
CA PHE A 235 12.33 10.43 35.16
C PHE A 235 12.55 9.00 35.70
N THR A 236 13.47 8.83 36.66
CA THR A 236 13.64 7.56 37.39
C THR A 236 12.75 7.48 38.64
N TYR A 237 11.90 8.48 38.94
CA TYR A 237 10.91 8.35 40.00
C TYR A 237 9.82 7.33 39.64
N LYS A 238 9.53 6.42 40.59
CA LYS A 238 8.56 5.31 40.46
C LYS A 238 7.21 5.73 39.89
N GLN A 239 6.74 6.92 40.25
CA GLN A 239 5.45 7.44 39.79
C GLN A 239 5.37 7.50 38.26
N LEU A 240 6.44 7.89 37.58
CA LEU A 240 6.46 8.09 36.12
C LEU A 240 6.73 6.80 35.34
N TRP A 241 7.18 5.72 36.00
CA TRP A 241 7.57 4.46 35.34
C TRP A 241 6.43 3.82 34.57
N ARG A 242 5.20 4.02 35.04
CA ARG A 242 4.01 3.46 34.41
C ARG A 242 3.88 3.83 32.93
N ILE A 243 4.30 5.04 32.56
CA ILE A 243 4.24 5.53 31.17
C ILE A 243 5.61 5.59 30.51
N LEU A 244 6.70 5.71 31.29
CA LEU A 244 8.06 5.89 30.76
C LEU A 244 8.87 4.60 30.62
N ASN A 245 8.46 3.50 31.24
CA ASN A 245 9.15 2.22 31.06
C ASN A 245 9.11 1.79 29.59
N GLY A 246 10.24 1.45 29.00
CA GLY A 246 10.38 1.17 27.56
C GLY A 246 10.61 2.40 26.67
N THR A 247 10.77 3.60 27.23
CA THR A 247 11.16 4.80 26.46
C THR A 247 12.49 4.59 25.77
N ILE A 248 12.60 5.02 24.52
CA ILE A 248 13.84 4.99 23.75
C ILE A 248 14.34 6.41 23.57
N GLY A 249 15.64 6.60 23.51
CA GLY A 249 16.17 7.90 23.16
C GLY A 249 17.65 7.92 22.88
N LEU A 250 18.14 9.12 22.64
CA LEU A 250 19.55 9.39 22.45
C LEU A 250 20.24 9.47 23.80
N ASN A 251 21.49 9.04 23.88
CA ASN A 251 22.38 9.33 24.98
C ASN A 251 23.78 9.59 24.45
N PHE A 252 24.60 10.26 25.24
CA PHE A 252 25.95 10.61 24.87
C PHE A 252 26.95 9.60 25.45
N PRO A 253 28.08 9.35 24.77
CA PRO A 253 29.15 8.55 25.36
C PRO A 253 29.62 9.20 26.66
N ILE A 254 29.66 8.41 27.74
CA ILE A 254 30.03 8.86 29.08
C ILE A 254 31.52 8.61 29.28
N THR A 255 32.25 9.65 29.67
CA THR A 255 33.62 9.53 30.18
C THR A 255 33.60 9.65 31.69
N LEU A 256 33.89 8.54 32.37
CA LEU A 256 33.97 8.48 33.83
C LEU A 256 35.10 9.38 34.33
N ILE A 257 34.78 10.29 35.25
CA ILE A 257 35.75 11.22 35.83
C ILE A 257 36.44 10.50 37.01
N PRO A 258 37.75 10.19 36.92
CA PRO A 258 38.45 9.47 37.98
C PRO A 258 38.41 10.26 39.29
N GLY A 259 38.02 9.61 40.39
CA GLY A 259 38.00 10.23 41.73
C GLY A 259 36.81 11.15 42.03
N PHE A 260 35.97 11.49 41.04
CA PHE A 260 34.82 12.38 41.25
C PHE A 260 33.78 11.76 42.22
N GLU A 261 33.49 10.47 42.10
CA GLU A 261 32.60 9.76 43.02
C GLU A 261 33.12 9.84 44.47
N LYS A 262 34.43 9.65 44.66
CA LYS A 262 35.06 9.77 45.98
C LYS A 262 34.96 11.20 46.52
N PHE A 263 35.18 12.20 45.66
CA PHE A 263 35.01 13.61 46.03
C PHE A 263 33.59 13.89 46.51
N MET A 264 32.58 13.41 45.77
CA MET A 264 31.17 13.53 46.14
C MET A 264 30.88 12.97 47.53
N TYR A 265 31.46 11.83 47.93
CA TYR A 265 31.24 11.27 49.27
C TYR A 265 31.91 12.07 50.39
N THR A 266 32.91 12.88 50.07
CA THR A 266 33.66 13.64 51.06
C THR A 266 33.10 15.03 51.32
N ILE A 267 32.23 15.55 50.44
CA ILE A 267 31.63 16.87 50.63
C ILE A 267 30.78 16.85 51.89
N ASN A 268 30.85 17.93 52.66
CA ASN A 268 29.96 18.17 53.78
C ASN A 268 29.78 19.67 54.00
N PRO A 269 28.72 20.10 54.69
CA PRO A 269 28.44 21.51 54.93
C PRO A 269 29.56 22.24 55.70
N SER A 270 30.35 21.54 56.50
CA SER A 270 31.45 22.13 57.27
C SER A 270 32.70 22.44 56.45
N LEU A 271 32.95 21.69 55.36
CA LEU A 271 34.07 21.92 54.44
C LEU A 271 33.82 23.13 53.54
N TYR A 272 32.56 23.38 53.17
CA TYR A 272 32.17 24.46 52.28
C TYR A 272 31.08 25.35 52.91
N PRO A 273 31.37 26.04 54.03
CA PRO A 273 30.36 26.80 54.78
C PRO A 273 29.82 28.03 54.03
N LYS A 274 30.49 28.46 52.96
CA LYS A 274 30.08 29.56 52.09
C LYS A 274 29.31 29.08 50.85
N ASP A 275 29.15 27.78 50.67
CA ASP A 275 28.36 27.24 49.58
C ASP A 275 26.88 27.46 49.86
N ILE A 276 26.26 28.30 49.03
CA ILE A 276 24.86 28.70 49.17
C ILE A 276 23.87 27.59 48.81
N TYR A 277 24.30 26.58 48.05
CA TYR A 277 23.44 25.48 47.61
C TYR A 277 23.49 24.27 48.54
N MET A 278 24.60 24.13 49.29
CA MET A 278 24.85 22.97 50.14
C MET A 278 23.74 22.74 51.18
N LYS A 279 23.22 23.80 51.80
CA LYS A 279 22.13 23.68 52.78
C LYS A 279 20.87 23.09 52.18
N SER A 280 20.36 23.68 51.10
CA SER A 280 19.15 23.20 50.42
C SER A 280 19.34 21.81 49.83
N PHE A 281 20.53 21.49 49.32
CA PHE A 281 20.88 20.15 48.87
C PHE A 281 20.78 19.12 50.01
N TRP A 282 21.29 19.47 51.20
CA TRP A 282 21.24 18.60 52.36
C TRP A 282 19.80 18.36 52.84
N GLU A 283 19.01 19.43 52.95
CA GLU A 283 17.60 19.36 53.36
C GLU A 283 16.78 18.51 52.40
N ALA A 284 16.92 18.76 51.09
CA ALA A 284 16.20 18.02 50.06
C ALA A 284 16.66 16.56 49.96
N GLY A 285 17.95 16.28 50.14
CA GLY A 285 18.51 14.94 50.06
C GLY A 285 18.08 14.06 51.24
N PHE A 286 18.18 14.58 52.46
CA PHE A 286 17.93 13.80 53.68
C PHE A 286 16.53 14.00 54.28
N GLY A 287 15.70 14.89 53.71
CA GLY A 287 14.37 15.19 54.23
C GLY A 287 14.43 15.83 55.62
N CYS A 288 15.47 16.62 55.89
CA CYS A 288 15.71 17.29 57.16
C CYS A 288 15.64 18.81 57.00
N LEU A 289 15.61 19.55 58.11
CA LEU A 289 15.67 21.01 58.13
C LEU A 289 16.84 21.51 58.98
N TRP A 290 17.51 22.56 58.54
CA TRP A 290 18.51 23.23 59.35
C TRP A 290 17.84 23.99 60.52
N HIS A 291 18.45 23.97 61.70
CA HIS A 291 17.98 24.77 62.82
C HIS A 291 18.28 26.25 62.56
N GLU A 292 17.30 27.01 62.09
CA GLU A 292 17.41 28.46 62.02
C GLU A 292 17.25 29.03 63.44
N GLY A 293 18.35 29.50 64.02
CA GLY A 293 18.31 30.26 65.26
C GLY A 293 17.40 31.48 65.08
N ASN A 294 16.25 31.47 65.79
CA ASN A 294 15.25 32.53 65.98
C ASN A 294 13.91 32.44 65.22
N LEU A 295 13.28 31.28 65.15
CA LEU A 295 11.81 31.22 65.01
C LEU A 295 11.20 30.31 66.08
N ASN A 296 10.58 30.93 67.09
CA ASN A 296 9.66 30.27 68.02
C ASN A 296 8.40 29.85 67.24
N VAL A 297 8.45 28.73 66.52
CA VAL A 297 7.25 28.11 65.96
C VAL A 297 6.75 27.09 66.98
N THR A 298 5.58 27.39 67.53
CA THR A 298 4.81 26.52 68.42
C THR A 298 4.62 25.15 67.82
N GLU A 299 5.04 24.13 68.56
CA GLU A 299 4.76 22.72 68.32
C GLU A 299 3.25 22.50 68.16
N ASN A 300 2.85 21.82 67.07
CA ASN A 300 1.57 21.13 67.03
C ASN A 300 1.86 19.67 66.64
N PRO A 301 1.54 18.69 67.52
CA PRO A 301 1.93 17.30 67.32
C PRO A 301 0.84 16.54 66.58
N ASP A 302 0.95 16.47 65.25
CA ASP A 302 0.31 15.40 64.47
C ASP A 302 1.39 14.65 63.69
N ASN A 303 1.95 13.63 64.34
CA ASN A 303 2.63 12.45 63.79
C ASN A 303 3.62 12.62 62.61
N GLY A 304 4.64 13.45 62.80
CA GLY A 304 5.92 13.33 62.08
C GLY A 304 7.01 14.06 62.84
N THR A 305 7.93 13.33 63.47
CA THR A 305 9.13 13.92 64.09
C THR A 305 9.89 14.74 63.04
N MET A 306 9.93 16.05 63.20
CA MET A 306 10.71 16.94 62.34
C MET A 306 12.20 16.57 62.49
N LEU A 307 12.81 16.09 61.41
CA LEU A 307 14.21 15.64 61.42
C LEU A 307 15.13 16.86 61.21
N TYR A 308 16.06 17.10 62.13
CA TYR A 308 17.04 18.19 61.99
C TYR A 308 18.29 17.73 61.25
N CYS A 309 18.82 18.59 60.37
CA CYS A 309 20.09 18.33 59.69
C CYS A 309 21.27 18.58 60.65
N THR A 310 22.18 17.61 60.74
CA THR A 310 23.42 17.65 61.52
C THR A 310 24.63 18.06 60.68
N GLY A 311 24.57 17.86 59.36
CA GLY A 311 25.69 18.04 58.43
C GLY A 311 26.69 16.88 58.41
N GLN A 312 26.40 15.80 59.14
CA GLN A 312 27.20 14.57 59.19
C GLN A 312 26.47 13.36 58.58
N GLU A 313 25.32 13.59 57.97
CA GLU A 313 24.55 12.57 57.27
C GLU A 313 25.39 11.92 56.17
N ASN A 314 25.23 10.61 56.01
CA ASN A 314 26.04 9.83 55.09
C ASN A 314 25.52 9.95 53.66
N LEU A 315 26.25 10.64 52.78
CA LEU A 315 25.88 10.80 51.37
C LEU A 315 25.76 9.48 50.59
N LYS A 316 26.39 8.39 51.04
CA LYS A 316 26.18 7.05 50.45
C LYS A 316 24.72 6.59 50.57
N PHE A 317 23.99 7.08 51.57
CA PHE A 317 22.57 6.81 51.70
C PHE A 317 21.78 7.31 50.48
N LEU A 318 22.08 8.51 49.98
CA LEU A 318 21.40 9.08 48.81
C LEU A 318 21.64 8.22 47.57
N ILE A 319 22.88 7.75 47.39
CA ILE A 319 23.24 6.88 46.25
C ILE A 319 22.51 5.55 46.34
N ASN A 320 22.43 4.95 47.53
CA ASN A 320 21.66 3.73 47.76
C ASN A 320 20.15 3.91 47.52
N GLN A 321 19.63 5.14 47.56
CA GLN A 321 18.25 5.49 47.19
C GLN A 321 18.09 5.80 45.69
N GLY A 322 19.11 5.53 44.87
CA GLY A 322 19.08 5.72 43.42
C GLY A 322 19.69 7.02 42.92
N TYR A 323 20.37 7.80 43.77
CA TYR A 323 21.08 9.03 43.39
C TYR A 323 22.44 8.72 42.73
N HIS A 324 22.42 8.08 41.56
CA HIS A 324 23.61 7.76 40.74
C HIS A 324 23.93 8.89 39.75
N GLU A 325 24.11 10.09 40.28
CA GLU A 325 24.31 11.30 39.49
C GLU A 325 25.78 11.47 39.02
N ASP A 326 26.73 10.79 39.66
CA ASP A 326 28.17 10.77 39.35
C ASP A 326 28.50 10.25 37.92
N ILE A 327 27.56 9.53 37.30
CA ILE A 327 27.70 8.92 35.97
C ILE A 327 26.90 9.73 34.91
N THR A 328 26.50 10.97 35.20
CA THR A 328 25.75 11.78 34.22
C THR A 328 26.64 12.38 33.12
N PRO A 329 26.21 12.33 31.85
CA PRO A 329 26.94 12.98 30.74
C PRO A 329 27.20 14.47 30.96
N PHE A 330 26.25 15.19 31.57
CA PHE A 330 26.36 16.63 31.81
C PHE A 330 27.43 16.99 32.84
N ALA A 331 27.69 16.16 33.84
CA ALA A 331 28.82 16.35 34.74
C ALA A 331 30.16 16.25 33.97
N SER A 332 30.27 15.27 33.06
CA SER A 332 31.42 15.13 32.17
C SER A 332 31.58 16.33 31.23
N PHE A 333 30.49 16.84 30.66
CA PHE A 333 30.52 18.04 29.80
C PHE A 333 30.92 19.30 30.57
N ALA A 334 30.45 19.45 31.82
CA ALA A 334 30.83 20.57 32.69
C ALA A 334 32.31 20.50 33.07
N TYR A 335 32.80 19.32 33.45
CA TYR A 335 34.22 19.04 33.72
C TYR A 335 35.08 19.38 32.48
N ASN A 336 34.68 18.89 31.31
CA ASN A 336 35.36 19.17 30.05
C ASN A 336 35.37 20.67 29.72
N ALA A 337 34.28 21.39 29.96
CA ALA A 337 34.20 22.82 29.69
C ALA A 337 35.21 23.63 30.54
N VAL A 338 35.37 23.26 31.81
CA VAL A 338 36.39 23.86 32.69
C VAL A 338 37.79 23.57 32.17
N TYR A 339 38.09 22.31 31.83
CA TYR A 339 39.40 21.94 31.27
C TYR A 339 39.69 22.63 29.93
N SER A 340 38.69 22.77 29.05
CA SER A 340 38.82 23.50 27.78
C SER A 340 39.27 24.95 28.01
N LEU A 341 38.65 25.65 28.97
CA LEU A 341 39.03 27.02 29.31
C LEU A 341 40.44 27.07 29.92
N ALA A 342 40.72 26.16 30.85
CA ALA A 342 42.02 26.10 31.53
C ALA A 342 43.18 25.79 30.56
N HIS A 343 42.98 24.87 29.62
CA HIS A 343 43.95 24.59 28.55
C HIS A 343 44.14 25.80 27.63
N GLY A 344 43.09 26.54 27.31
CA GLY A 344 43.21 27.78 26.54
C GLY A 344 44.06 28.83 27.27
N ILE A 345 43.87 28.99 28.58
CA ILE A 345 44.69 29.87 29.42
C ILE A 345 46.14 29.37 29.45
N ASN A 346 46.34 28.07 29.66
CA ASN A 346 47.67 27.48 29.71
C ASN A 346 48.43 27.64 28.38
N ASN A 347 47.75 27.44 27.24
CA ASN A 347 48.33 27.61 25.90
C ASN A 347 48.73 29.06 25.62
N MET A 348 47.94 30.02 26.10
CA MET A 348 48.26 31.45 25.99
C MET A 348 49.51 31.82 26.79
N ILE A 349 49.68 31.24 27.98
CA ILE A 349 50.80 31.58 28.90
C ILE A 349 52.07 30.79 28.56
N SER A 350 51.95 29.53 28.14
CA SER A 350 53.07 28.59 27.95
C SER A 350 53.76 28.72 26.59
N CYS A 351 53.26 29.55 25.67
CA CYS A 351 53.88 29.88 24.38
C CYS A 351 54.29 28.69 23.51
N ARG A 352 53.53 27.59 23.52
CA ARG A 352 53.82 26.40 22.68
C ARG A 352 53.57 26.61 21.18
N SER A 353 53.13 27.79 20.73
CA SER A 353 52.62 28.02 19.37
C SER A 353 53.04 29.37 18.76
N GLY A 354 54.35 29.58 18.59
CA GLY A 354 54.93 30.56 17.63
C GLY A 354 54.51 32.03 17.74
N SER A 355 53.84 32.45 18.82
CA SER A 355 53.29 33.80 19.05
C SER A 355 53.99 34.46 20.24
N PRO A 356 54.09 35.81 20.29
CA PRO A 356 54.71 36.49 21.44
C PRO A 356 53.92 36.22 22.73
N CYS A 357 54.64 35.77 23.77
CA CYS A 357 54.11 35.44 25.08
C CYS A 357 53.39 36.64 25.74
N LEU A 358 52.09 36.51 26.03
CA LEU A 358 51.34 37.48 26.81
C LEU A 358 51.55 37.20 28.30
N GLY A 359 52.22 38.11 29.00
CA GLY A 359 52.40 38.02 30.45
C GLY A 359 51.10 38.19 31.22
N LEU A 360 51.03 37.61 32.43
CA LEU A 360 49.85 37.59 33.30
C LEU A 360 49.18 38.96 33.53
N ARG A 361 50.00 40.03 33.54
CA ARG A 361 49.52 41.41 33.73
C ARG A 361 48.69 41.91 32.55
N THR A 362 48.96 41.42 31.33
CA THR A 362 48.28 41.78 30.07
C THR A 362 47.07 40.89 29.73
N LEU A 363 46.71 40.00 30.65
CA LEU A 363 45.61 39.04 30.48
C LEU A 363 44.27 39.78 30.46
N GLU A 364 43.64 39.77 29.28
CA GLU A 364 42.31 40.34 29.00
C GLU A 364 41.41 39.22 28.46
N PRO A 365 40.12 39.16 28.85
CA PRO A 365 39.27 38.01 28.54
C PRO A 365 39.15 37.69 27.05
N TRP A 366 39.10 38.72 26.19
CA TRP A 366 38.98 38.53 24.74
C TRP A 366 40.23 37.96 24.08
N LYS A 367 41.42 38.16 24.68
CA LYS A 367 42.68 37.61 24.17
C LYS A 367 42.78 36.10 24.36
N ILE A 368 41.98 35.53 25.26
CA ILE A 368 41.95 34.09 25.56
C ILE A 368 41.16 33.32 24.50
N LEU A 369 40.14 33.95 23.91
CA LEU A 369 39.22 33.30 22.97
C LEU A 369 39.92 32.58 21.79
N PRO A 370 40.93 33.16 21.10
CA PRO A 370 41.64 32.46 20.03
C PRO A 370 42.35 31.19 20.50
N TYR A 371 42.89 31.19 21.72
CA TYR A 371 43.58 30.02 22.28
C TYR A 371 42.59 28.91 22.67
N VAL A 372 41.44 29.29 23.25
CA VAL A 372 40.38 28.33 23.59
C VAL A 372 39.79 27.71 22.33
N LYS A 373 39.58 28.49 21.25
CA LYS A 373 39.03 28.00 19.98
C LYS A 373 39.87 26.91 19.30
N HIS A 374 41.18 26.89 19.52
CA HIS A 374 42.12 25.98 18.86
C HIS A 374 42.76 24.98 19.82
N ILE A 375 42.12 24.71 20.97
CA ILE A 375 42.63 23.69 21.90
C ILE A 375 42.68 22.32 21.20
N LYS A 376 43.75 21.60 21.50
CA LYS A 376 43.90 20.16 21.26
C LYS A 376 44.58 19.59 22.49
N ALA A 377 43.81 19.00 23.37
CA ALA A 377 44.28 18.52 24.66
C ALA A 377 43.53 17.24 25.06
N LYS A 378 44.06 16.55 26.07
CA LYS A 378 43.42 15.37 26.66
C LYS A 378 43.21 15.63 28.15
N THR A 379 42.01 15.38 28.65
CA THR A 379 41.74 15.50 30.10
C THR A 379 42.37 14.35 30.87
N PRO A 380 42.56 14.49 32.20
CA PRO A 380 42.94 13.36 33.07
C PRO A 380 42.00 12.15 32.96
N ALA A 381 40.72 12.39 32.68
CA ALA A 381 39.73 11.34 32.41
C ALA A 381 39.90 10.65 31.03
N GLY A 382 40.86 11.10 30.22
CA GLY A 382 41.18 10.53 28.92
C GLY A 382 40.35 11.06 27.74
N GLN A 383 39.49 12.06 27.95
CA GLN A 383 38.69 12.67 26.89
C GLN A 383 39.56 13.59 26.02
N GLU A 384 39.48 13.44 24.70
CA GLU A 384 40.08 14.40 23.77
C GLU A 384 39.19 15.65 23.63
N LEU A 385 39.78 16.83 23.85
CA LEU A 385 39.15 18.12 23.76
C LEU A 385 39.60 18.83 22.49
N SER A 386 38.64 19.18 21.63
CA SER A 386 38.88 19.97 20.43
C SER A 386 37.59 20.60 19.94
N PHE A 387 37.67 21.84 19.49
CA PHE A 387 36.54 22.54 18.88
C PHE A 387 36.70 22.62 17.36
N ASP A 388 35.58 22.49 16.66
CA ASP A 388 35.52 22.75 15.23
C ASP A 388 35.45 24.26 14.91
N LYS A 389 35.30 24.59 13.61
CA LYS A 389 35.14 25.99 13.16
C LYS A 389 33.91 26.69 13.76
N ASN A 390 32.89 25.93 14.15
CA ASN A 390 31.66 26.40 14.78
C ASN A 390 31.73 26.33 16.31
N GLY A 391 32.91 26.11 16.91
CA GLY A 391 33.07 26.09 18.34
C GLY A 391 32.38 24.92 19.03
N GLU A 392 32.15 23.82 18.32
CA GLU A 392 31.50 22.60 18.80
C GLU A 392 32.55 21.53 19.11
N GLN A 393 32.39 20.86 20.25
CA GLN A 393 33.21 19.71 20.60
C GLN A 393 32.91 18.55 19.65
N LEU A 394 33.95 17.92 19.12
CA LEU A 394 33.82 16.77 18.23
C LEU A 394 33.59 15.49 19.03
N TYR A 395 32.54 14.75 18.66
CA TYR A 395 32.21 13.41 19.15
C TYR A 395 32.16 12.43 17.97
N ASP A 396 32.63 11.21 18.17
CA ASP A 396 32.71 10.17 17.13
C ASP A 396 31.44 9.29 17.06
N SER A 397 30.59 9.36 18.09
CA SER A 397 29.47 8.46 18.27
C SER A 397 28.36 9.02 19.15
N VAL A 398 27.15 8.51 18.92
CA VAL A 398 25.94 8.70 19.74
C VAL A 398 25.37 7.33 20.11
N LEU A 399 24.78 7.22 21.29
CA LEU A 399 24.22 5.97 21.81
C LEU A 399 22.69 6.02 21.72
N TYR A 400 22.07 4.91 21.33
CA TYR A 400 20.65 4.70 21.59
C TYR A 400 20.48 3.89 22.86
N VAL A 401 19.60 4.38 23.72
CA VAL A 401 19.32 3.78 25.02
C VAL A 401 17.84 3.52 25.20
N ASN A 402 17.52 2.53 26.03
CA ASN A 402 16.17 2.16 26.41
C ASN A 402 16.06 2.15 27.94
N TRP A 403 15.05 2.83 28.48
CA TRP A 403 14.76 2.83 29.92
C TRP A 403 14.01 1.56 30.30
N GLN A 404 14.57 0.78 31.23
CA GLN A 404 13.98 -0.47 31.69
C GLN A 404 13.89 -0.48 33.22
N ALA A 405 12.68 -0.66 33.73
CA ALA A 405 12.43 -0.91 35.14
C ALA A 405 12.85 -2.34 35.50
N LEU A 406 13.80 -2.48 36.42
CA LEU A 406 14.26 -3.77 36.93
C LEU A 406 13.54 -4.15 38.24
N PRO A 407 13.53 -5.44 38.63
CA PRO A 407 12.89 -5.92 39.86
C PRO A 407 13.41 -5.28 41.15
N GLU A 408 14.62 -4.71 41.11
CA GLU A 408 15.27 -4.01 42.23
C GLU A 408 14.67 -2.63 42.53
N ASP A 409 13.52 -2.28 41.94
CA ASP A 409 12.95 -0.94 42.05
C ASP A 409 13.92 0.15 41.56
N VAL A 410 14.57 -0.08 40.41
CA VAL A 410 15.44 0.88 39.74
C VAL A 410 15.20 0.85 38.23
N ILE A 411 15.03 2.02 37.60
CA ILE A 411 15.13 2.15 36.14
C ILE A 411 16.60 2.26 35.75
N ARG A 412 17.05 1.42 34.83
CA ARG A 412 18.36 1.54 34.18
C ARG A 412 18.20 1.94 32.72
N SER A 413 19.12 2.76 32.25
CA SER A 413 19.27 3.12 30.84
C SER A 413 20.21 2.12 30.17
N LEU A 414 19.67 1.18 29.41
CA LEU A 414 20.47 0.17 28.71
C LEU A 414 20.79 0.62 27.29
N ILE A 415 22.06 0.56 26.91
CA ILE A 415 22.50 0.83 25.54
C ILE A 415 22.15 -0.37 24.68
N PHE A 416 21.39 -0.14 23.61
CA PHE A 416 21.08 -1.19 22.64
C PHE A 416 21.62 -0.89 21.25
N ALA A 417 22.08 0.34 20.99
CA ALA A 417 22.75 0.64 19.74
C ALA A 417 23.75 1.79 19.83
N ILE A 418 24.71 1.79 18.90
CA ILE A 418 25.75 2.82 18.75
C ILE A 418 25.74 3.30 17.31
N VAL A 419 25.64 4.61 17.11
CA VAL A 419 25.73 5.26 15.79
C VAL A 419 27.05 6.02 15.71
N ARG A 420 27.95 5.59 14.83
CA ARG A 420 29.22 6.27 14.57
C ARG A 420 29.08 7.23 13.38
N VAL A 421 29.67 8.41 13.52
CA VAL A 421 29.63 9.47 12.51
C VAL A 421 30.88 9.39 11.64
N PHE A 422 30.71 9.12 10.35
CA PHE A 422 31.76 9.32 9.34
C PHE A 422 31.32 10.44 8.38
N PRO A 423 32.26 11.16 7.73
CA PRO A 423 31.97 12.33 6.90
C PRO A 423 30.92 12.12 5.79
N GLU A 424 30.59 10.88 5.43
CA GLU A 424 29.61 10.55 4.37
C GLU A 424 28.70 9.35 4.69
N ARG A 425 28.87 8.70 5.85
CA ARG A 425 28.11 7.48 6.21
C ARG A 425 27.90 7.39 7.72
N TYR A 426 26.74 6.88 8.11
CA TYR A 426 26.46 6.51 9.49
C TYR A 426 26.53 4.98 9.59
N ILE A 427 27.28 4.48 10.57
CA ILE A 427 27.32 3.04 10.87
C ILE A 427 26.60 2.83 12.20
N SER A 428 25.52 2.07 12.17
CA SER A 428 24.72 1.73 13.35
C SER A 428 24.83 0.25 13.67
N THR A 429 25.19 -0.07 14.91
CA THR A 429 25.17 -1.45 15.43
C THR A 429 24.04 -1.56 16.44
N PHE A 430 23.11 -2.49 16.22
CA PHE A 430 21.94 -2.72 17.08
C PHE A 430 22.01 -4.09 17.75
N ASN A 431 21.57 -4.15 19.00
CA ASN A 431 21.31 -5.34 19.79
C ASN A 431 19.82 -5.38 20.15
N ASP A 432 19.24 -6.59 20.25
CA ASP A 432 17.80 -6.78 20.49
C ASP A 432 17.43 -6.82 21.98
N THR A 433 18.07 -5.97 22.81
CA THR A 433 17.92 -5.97 24.28
C THR A 433 16.98 -4.88 24.80
N TYR A 434 16.06 -4.37 23.97
CA TYR A 434 15.12 -3.30 24.32
C TYR A 434 13.70 -3.83 24.59
N ILE A 435 12.93 -3.08 25.38
CA ILE A 435 11.50 -3.32 25.61
C ILE A 435 10.69 -2.10 25.17
N TRP A 436 9.39 -2.32 24.94
CA TRP A 436 8.47 -1.28 24.50
C TRP A 436 7.59 -0.77 25.63
N SER A 437 7.31 0.53 25.62
CA SER A 437 6.27 1.12 26.48
C SER A 437 4.89 0.58 26.10
N GLY A 438 3.96 0.53 27.06
CA GLY A 438 2.56 0.15 26.77
C GLY A 438 2.26 -1.34 26.61
N GLY A 439 3.19 -2.22 26.99
CA GLY A 439 2.94 -3.67 27.02
C GLY A 439 3.10 -4.38 25.68
N TYR A 440 3.65 -3.72 24.65
CA TYR A 440 3.99 -4.38 23.40
C TYR A 440 5.15 -5.36 23.60
N THR A 441 4.99 -6.58 23.10
CA THR A 441 6.03 -7.62 23.09
C THR A 441 6.85 -7.60 21.80
N GLU A 442 6.26 -7.08 20.72
CA GLU A 442 6.87 -6.91 19.40
C GLU A 442 6.99 -5.42 19.07
N VAL A 443 7.72 -5.09 17.99
CA VAL A 443 7.86 -3.70 17.51
C VAL A 443 6.47 -3.13 17.26
N PRO A 444 6.05 -2.05 17.94
CA PRO A 444 4.73 -1.47 17.75
C PRO A 444 4.62 -0.88 16.34
N THR A 445 3.47 -1.06 15.70
CA THR A 445 3.21 -0.46 14.39
C THR A 445 2.75 0.99 14.56
N SER A 446 3.34 1.89 13.77
CA SER A 446 2.96 3.31 13.73
C SER A 446 2.95 3.77 12.27
N LEU A 447 1.84 3.44 11.59
CA LEU A 447 1.59 3.68 10.17
C LEU A 447 0.24 4.39 10.02
N CYS A 448 0.12 5.31 9.07
CA CYS A 448 -1.16 5.95 8.76
C CYS A 448 -2.08 4.99 7.97
N THR A 449 -1.58 4.50 6.84
CA THR A 449 -2.18 3.39 6.09
C THR A 449 -1.15 2.26 5.98
N ALA A 450 -1.61 1.02 6.07
CA ALA A 450 -0.79 -0.14 5.74
C ALA A 450 -0.37 -0.12 4.26
N SER A 451 0.74 -0.81 3.93
CA SER A 451 1.19 -0.95 2.54
C SER A 451 0.13 -1.61 1.66
N CYS A 452 -0.01 -1.11 0.44
CA CYS A 452 -0.89 -1.67 -0.56
C CYS A 452 -0.29 -2.97 -1.14
N PRO A 453 -1.04 -4.07 -1.15
CA PRO A 453 -0.59 -5.31 -1.78
C PRO A 453 -0.51 -5.15 -3.32
N PRO A 454 0.18 -6.08 -4.01
CA PRO A 454 0.10 -6.18 -5.47
C PRO A 454 -1.37 -6.26 -5.92
N GLY A 455 -1.67 -5.71 -7.10
CA GLY A 455 -3.03 -5.51 -7.60
C GLY A 455 -3.64 -4.16 -7.26
N TYR A 456 -3.06 -3.42 -6.32
CA TYR A 456 -3.53 -2.11 -5.90
C TYR A 456 -2.49 -1.03 -6.20
N ARG A 457 -2.97 0.20 -6.42
CA ARG A 457 -2.15 1.40 -6.47
C ARG A 457 -2.47 2.35 -5.32
N LYS A 458 -1.47 3.09 -4.87
CA LYS A 458 -1.64 4.18 -3.91
C LYS A 458 -2.38 5.36 -4.54
N ALA A 459 -3.36 5.88 -3.83
CA ALA A 459 -4.02 7.14 -4.14
C ALA A 459 -3.89 8.10 -2.95
N PRO A 460 -3.27 9.27 -3.11
CA PRO A 460 -3.10 10.21 -2.00
C PRO A 460 -4.45 10.73 -1.52
N GLN A 461 -4.66 10.76 -0.21
CA GLN A 461 -5.86 11.35 0.39
C GLN A 461 -5.78 12.87 0.34
N LYS A 462 -6.85 13.52 -0.14
CA LYS A 462 -6.86 14.97 -0.31
C LYS A 462 -6.76 15.69 1.04
N GLY A 463 -5.70 16.47 1.23
CA GLY A 463 -5.45 17.25 2.45
C GLY A 463 -4.71 16.50 3.56
N GLN A 464 -4.33 15.25 3.35
CA GLN A 464 -3.52 14.45 4.28
C GLN A 464 -2.06 14.34 3.81
N PRO A 465 -1.11 14.01 4.72
CA PRO A 465 0.30 13.75 4.36
C PRO A 465 0.46 12.53 3.42
N VAL A 466 1.61 12.45 2.73
CA VAL A 466 1.90 11.40 1.71
C VAL A 466 1.84 9.97 2.26
N CYS A 467 2.08 9.78 3.56
CA CYS A 467 1.99 8.47 4.21
C CYS A 467 0.54 7.98 4.37
N CYS A 468 -0.45 8.85 4.19
CA CYS A 468 -1.88 8.54 4.26
C CYS A 468 -2.44 8.46 2.83
N PHE A 469 -2.72 7.25 2.40
CA PHE A 469 -3.21 6.96 1.05
C PHE A 469 -4.29 5.89 1.11
N ASP A 470 -5.08 5.81 0.05
CA ASP A 470 -6.03 4.72 -0.18
C ASP A 470 -5.41 3.71 -1.15
N CYS A 471 -5.63 2.42 -0.89
CA CYS A 471 -5.28 1.36 -1.83
C CYS A 471 -6.45 1.15 -2.80
N ILE A 472 -6.27 1.55 -4.05
CA ILE A 472 -7.28 1.42 -5.10
C ILE A 472 -6.91 0.25 -6.01
N LEU A 473 -7.84 -0.69 -6.21
CA LEU A 473 -7.67 -1.82 -7.13
C LEU A 473 -7.41 -1.32 -8.55
N CYS A 474 -6.50 -1.98 -9.27
CA CYS A 474 -6.25 -1.69 -10.68
C CYS A 474 -7.49 -2.00 -11.56
N SER A 475 -7.56 -1.38 -12.73
CA SER A 475 -8.65 -1.57 -13.70
C SER A 475 -8.61 -2.97 -14.34
N GLU A 476 -9.68 -3.43 -15.01
CA GLU A 476 -9.74 -4.78 -15.64
C GLU A 476 -8.60 -5.12 -16.62
N ASP A 477 -8.05 -4.13 -17.33
CA ASP A 477 -6.93 -4.33 -18.27
C ASP A 477 -5.58 -3.94 -17.67
N GLU A 478 -5.54 -3.62 -16.38
CA GLU A 478 -4.38 -3.08 -15.70
C GLU A 478 -3.99 -3.94 -14.49
N PHE A 479 -2.69 -4.01 -14.24
CA PHE A 479 -2.12 -4.80 -13.14
C PHE A 479 -1.03 -4.03 -12.40
N SER A 480 -0.75 -4.46 -11.16
CA SER A 480 0.42 -4.03 -10.39
C SER A 480 1.06 -5.25 -9.73
N ASN A 481 2.28 -5.58 -10.13
CA ASN A 481 3.03 -6.70 -9.57
C ASN A 481 3.88 -6.33 -8.35
N GLU A 482 3.97 -5.04 -8.02
CA GLU A 482 4.79 -4.51 -6.93
C GLU A 482 3.89 -4.04 -5.78
N THR A 483 4.31 -4.30 -4.53
CA THR A 483 3.73 -3.67 -3.35
C THR A 483 3.94 -2.16 -3.40
N ASP A 484 2.96 -1.40 -2.91
CA ASP A 484 3.06 0.05 -2.78
C ASP A 484 3.24 0.85 -4.09
N SER A 485 2.84 0.27 -5.22
CA SER A 485 2.90 0.92 -6.53
C SER A 485 2.05 2.20 -6.59
N THR A 486 2.54 3.23 -7.27
CA THR A 486 1.81 4.49 -7.49
C THR A 486 0.93 4.45 -8.75
N SER A 487 1.15 3.48 -9.63
CA SER A 487 0.44 3.38 -10.91
C SER A 487 0.27 1.92 -11.35
N CYS A 488 -0.86 1.62 -11.98
CA CYS A 488 -1.08 0.33 -12.63
C CYS A 488 -0.55 0.35 -14.07
N LYS A 489 -0.06 -0.79 -14.55
CA LYS A 489 0.44 -0.98 -15.92
C LYS A 489 -0.60 -1.75 -16.73
N LYS A 490 -0.77 -1.43 -18.02
CA LYS A 490 -1.68 -2.18 -18.90
C LYS A 490 -1.07 -3.53 -19.32
N CYS A 491 -1.92 -4.55 -19.42
CA CYS A 491 -1.52 -5.85 -19.98
C CYS A 491 -1.28 -5.75 -21.52
N PRO A 492 -0.39 -6.58 -22.08
CA PRO A 492 -0.23 -6.73 -23.54
C PRO A 492 -1.53 -7.17 -24.23
N GLU A 493 -1.69 -6.87 -25.53
CA GLU A 493 -2.96 -7.10 -26.27
C GLU A 493 -3.48 -8.55 -26.22
N ASP A 494 -2.59 -9.55 -26.20
CA ASP A 494 -2.94 -10.97 -26.17
C ASP A 494 -3.26 -11.50 -24.75
N MET A 495 -3.11 -10.66 -23.74
CA MET A 495 -3.27 -11.00 -22.33
C MET A 495 -4.34 -10.11 -21.68
N TRP A 496 -4.75 -10.46 -20.46
CA TRP A 496 -5.67 -9.69 -19.63
C TRP A 496 -5.23 -9.78 -18.16
N ALA A 497 -5.59 -8.80 -17.32
CA ALA A 497 -5.20 -8.84 -15.92
C ALA A 497 -5.92 -9.99 -15.21
N ASN A 498 -5.24 -10.72 -14.32
CA ASN A 498 -5.93 -11.76 -13.54
C ASN A 498 -6.92 -11.16 -12.52
N GLU A 499 -7.74 -11.99 -11.88
CA GLU A 499 -8.76 -11.52 -10.90
C GLU A 499 -8.17 -10.73 -9.72
N GLU A 500 -6.93 -11.02 -9.34
CA GLU A 500 -6.21 -10.28 -8.29
C GLU A 500 -5.48 -9.03 -8.81
N HIS A 501 -5.51 -8.78 -10.12
CA HIS A 501 -4.80 -7.71 -10.83
C HIS A 501 -3.29 -7.62 -10.53
N ASN A 502 -2.67 -8.72 -10.10
CA ASN A 502 -1.24 -8.77 -9.78
C ASN A 502 -0.38 -9.29 -10.95
N GLY A 503 -1.01 -9.74 -12.04
CA GLY A 503 -0.34 -10.19 -13.26
C GLY A 503 -1.27 -10.29 -14.46
N CYS A 504 -0.73 -10.74 -15.60
CA CYS A 504 -1.49 -10.91 -16.84
C CYS A 504 -1.55 -12.39 -17.25
N TRP A 505 -2.72 -12.86 -17.71
CA TRP A 505 -2.96 -14.21 -18.21
C TRP A 505 -3.37 -14.22 -19.68
N MET A 506 -3.14 -15.33 -20.40
CA MET A 506 -3.61 -15.48 -21.78
C MET A 506 -5.14 -15.60 -21.83
N ARG A 507 -5.75 -15.00 -22.86
CA ARG A 507 -7.18 -15.10 -23.11
C ARG A 507 -7.57 -16.51 -23.55
N THR A 508 -8.75 -17.00 -23.13
CA THR A 508 -9.25 -18.33 -23.52
C THR A 508 -10.14 -18.26 -24.77
N LEU A 509 -10.15 -19.32 -25.59
CA LEU A 509 -10.94 -19.37 -26.85
C LEU A 509 -12.35 -19.90 -26.58
N GLU A 510 -13.39 -19.21 -27.08
CA GLU A 510 -14.80 -19.64 -26.99
C GLU A 510 -15.37 -19.92 -28.40
N TYR A 511 -15.76 -21.18 -28.65
CA TYR A 511 -16.43 -21.65 -29.87
C TYR A 511 -17.34 -22.85 -29.57
N LEU A 512 -18.27 -23.20 -30.48
CA LEU A 512 -19.17 -24.34 -30.32
C LEU A 512 -18.40 -25.66 -30.52
N THR A 513 -18.08 -26.36 -29.43
CA THR A 513 -17.23 -27.57 -29.45
C THR A 513 -18.03 -28.86 -29.46
N PHE A 514 -17.46 -29.95 -29.98
CA PHE A 514 -18.08 -31.28 -29.87
C PHE A 514 -18.11 -31.83 -28.43
N ASN A 515 -17.22 -31.34 -27.58
CA ASN A 515 -17.03 -31.84 -26.22
C ASN A 515 -18.04 -31.25 -25.23
N GLU A 516 -18.66 -30.10 -25.55
CA GLU A 516 -19.68 -29.51 -24.68
C GLU A 516 -21.07 -30.11 -24.94
N ALA A 517 -21.91 -30.16 -23.91
CA ALA A 517 -23.22 -30.83 -23.97
C ALA A 517 -24.11 -30.34 -25.14
N LEU A 518 -24.09 -29.02 -25.39
CA LEU A 518 -24.89 -28.43 -26.46
C LEU A 518 -24.39 -28.83 -27.85
N GLY A 519 -23.08 -28.77 -28.11
CA GLY A 519 -22.51 -29.18 -29.40
C GLY A 519 -22.61 -30.69 -29.64
N GLY A 520 -22.36 -31.50 -28.60
CA GLY A 520 -22.49 -32.96 -28.67
C GLY A 520 -23.92 -33.43 -28.98
N THR A 521 -24.94 -32.81 -28.36
CA THR A 521 -26.35 -33.15 -28.64
C THR A 521 -26.78 -32.78 -30.05
N LEU A 522 -26.37 -31.62 -30.58
CA LEU A 522 -26.66 -31.24 -31.97
C LEU A 522 -25.95 -32.15 -32.99
N ALA A 523 -24.69 -32.52 -32.72
CA ALA A 523 -23.94 -33.44 -33.57
C ALA A 523 -24.57 -34.84 -33.63
N THR A 524 -24.98 -35.37 -32.47
CA THR A 524 -25.66 -36.69 -32.41
C THR A 524 -26.99 -36.68 -33.16
N LEU A 525 -27.80 -35.63 -33.03
CA LEU A 525 -29.04 -35.46 -33.80
C LEU A 525 -28.79 -35.37 -35.31
N SER A 526 -27.72 -34.68 -35.74
CA SER A 526 -27.32 -34.63 -37.15
C SER A 526 -26.92 -36.01 -37.68
N VAL A 527 -26.10 -36.76 -36.91
CA VAL A 527 -25.63 -38.10 -37.29
C VAL A 527 -26.79 -39.08 -37.42
N VAL A 528 -27.66 -39.15 -36.42
CA VAL A 528 -28.86 -39.99 -36.45
C VAL A 528 -29.81 -39.54 -37.57
N GLY A 529 -29.94 -38.22 -37.76
CA GLY A 529 -30.79 -37.61 -38.77
C GLY A 529 -30.44 -37.98 -40.21
N PHE A 530 -29.15 -38.02 -40.60
CA PHE A 530 -28.78 -38.36 -41.98
C PHE A 530 -28.94 -39.86 -42.31
N LEU A 531 -28.87 -40.75 -41.31
CA LEU A 531 -29.04 -42.19 -41.49
C LEU A 531 -30.45 -42.55 -41.96
N PHE A 532 -31.47 -41.80 -41.52
CA PHE A 532 -32.86 -42.02 -41.93
C PHE A 532 -33.09 -41.85 -43.45
N PRO A 533 -32.85 -40.69 -44.08
CA PRO A 533 -33.02 -40.54 -45.54
C PRO A 533 -32.12 -41.47 -46.33
N LEU A 534 -30.91 -41.79 -45.84
CA LEU A 534 -30.04 -42.78 -46.48
C LEU A 534 -30.68 -44.18 -46.50
N SER A 535 -31.21 -44.64 -45.36
CA SER A 535 -31.90 -45.93 -45.27
C SER A 535 -33.14 -45.99 -46.18
N ILE A 536 -33.95 -44.93 -46.21
CA ILE A 536 -35.13 -44.83 -47.08
C ILE A 536 -34.70 -44.84 -48.56
N LEU A 537 -33.63 -44.13 -48.91
CA LEU A 537 -33.09 -44.11 -50.27
C LEU A 537 -32.63 -45.51 -50.71
N THR A 538 -31.91 -46.24 -49.85
CA THR A 538 -31.49 -47.62 -50.14
C THR A 538 -32.70 -48.54 -50.36
N ILE A 539 -33.74 -48.41 -49.53
CA ILE A 539 -34.99 -49.18 -49.67
C ILE A 539 -35.69 -48.84 -51.01
N PHE A 540 -35.75 -47.56 -51.38
CA PHE A 540 -36.40 -47.12 -52.62
C PHE A 540 -35.63 -47.58 -53.88
N ILE A 541 -34.31 -47.62 -53.83
CA ILE A 541 -33.47 -48.13 -54.93
C ILE A 541 -33.67 -49.64 -55.09
N LYS A 542 -33.64 -50.40 -53.99
CA LYS A 542 -33.83 -51.87 -54.01
C LYS A 542 -35.22 -52.27 -54.50
N ASN A 543 -36.25 -51.52 -54.12
CA ASN A 543 -37.64 -51.76 -54.51
C ASN A 543 -38.10 -50.89 -55.69
N SER A 544 -37.15 -50.44 -56.53
CA SER A 544 -37.41 -49.45 -57.59
C SER A 544 -38.52 -49.87 -58.56
N GLU A 545 -38.69 -51.16 -58.81
CA GLU A 545 -39.71 -51.73 -59.72
C GLU A 545 -41.14 -51.81 -59.16
N THR A 546 -41.35 -51.53 -57.87
CA THR A 546 -42.69 -51.53 -57.26
C THR A 546 -43.60 -50.42 -57.81
N PRO A 547 -44.92 -50.66 -57.94
CA PRO A 547 -45.87 -49.69 -58.48
C PRO A 547 -45.92 -48.39 -57.65
N VAL A 548 -45.65 -48.47 -56.34
CA VAL A 548 -45.60 -47.32 -55.40
C VAL A 548 -44.49 -46.34 -55.77
N VAL A 549 -43.28 -46.84 -56.07
CA VAL A 549 -42.11 -46.00 -56.40
C VAL A 549 -42.20 -45.47 -57.84
N LYS A 550 -42.80 -46.24 -58.78
CA LYS A 550 -43.10 -45.77 -60.14
C LYS A 550 -44.14 -44.65 -60.16
N ALA A 551 -45.19 -44.75 -59.34
CA ALA A 551 -46.26 -43.75 -59.27
C ALA A 551 -45.77 -42.40 -58.71
N ASN A 552 -44.78 -42.42 -57.81
CA ASN A 552 -44.24 -41.22 -57.16
C ASN A 552 -42.87 -40.79 -57.75
N ASN A 553 -42.79 -40.70 -59.09
CA ASN A 553 -41.64 -40.22 -59.88
C ASN A 553 -40.26 -40.49 -59.26
N ARG A 554 -39.68 -41.65 -59.59
CA ARG A 554 -38.39 -42.18 -59.08
C ARG A 554 -37.29 -41.13 -58.93
N ASN A 555 -37.02 -40.37 -59.99
CA ASN A 555 -35.89 -39.43 -60.03
C ASN A 555 -36.02 -38.30 -59.01
N LEU A 556 -37.24 -37.77 -58.85
CA LEU A 556 -37.52 -36.66 -57.93
C LEU A 556 -37.49 -37.12 -56.46
N SER A 557 -37.93 -38.34 -56.20
CA SER A 557 -37.83 -38.98 -54.88
C SER A 557 -36.39 -39.26 -54.48
N TYR A 558 -35.54 -39.73 -55.40
CA TYR A 558 -34.11 -39.94 -55.15
C TYR A 558 -33.38 -38.63 -54.88
N LEU A 559 -33.62 -37.60 -55.70
CA LEU A 559 -33.01 -36.28 -55.51
C LEU A 559 -33.44 -35.64 -54.18
N LEU A 560 -34.70 -35.78 -53.79
CA LEU A 560 -35.18 -35.29 -52.50
C LEU A 560 -34.47 -35.96 -51.32
N LEU A 561 -34.42 -37.30 -51.28
CA LEU A 561 -33.78 -38.04 -50.19
C LEU A 561 -32.26 -37.79 -50.13
N LEU A 562 -31.61 -37.69 -51.29
CA LEU A 562 -30.19 -37.32 -51.38
C LEU A 562 -29.96 -35.89 -50.87
N SER A 563 -30.81 -34.94 -51.23
CA SER A 563 -30.70 -33.56 -50.73
C SER A 563 -30.91 -33.48 -49.22
N LEU A 564 -31.85 -34.26 -48.65
CA LEU A 564 -32.09 -34.33 -47.21
C LEU A 564 -30.91 -34.95 -46.46
N PHE A 565 -30.27 -35.99 -47.02
CA PHE A 565 -29.02 -36.53 -46.49
C PHE A 565 -27.95 -35.43 -46.34
N PHE A 566 -27.75 -34.62 -47.39
CA PHE A 566 -26.80 -33.50 -47.32
C PHE A 566 -27.27 -32.37 -46.37
N CYS A 567 -28.58 -32.12 -46.23
CA CYS A 567 -29.11 -31.14 -45.28
C CYS A 567 -28.80 -31.53 -43.82
N TYR A 568 -28.90 -32.81 -43.46
CA TYR A 568 -28.48 -33.25 -42.12
C TYR A 568 -26.97 -33.21 -41.95
N LEU A 569 -26.20 -33.64 -42.96
CA LEU A 569 -24.73 -33.66 -42.90
C LEU A 569 -24.13 -32.25 -42.79
N CYS A 570 -24.74 -31.24 -43.41
CA CYS A 570 -24.21 -29.87 -43.40
C CYS A 570 -24.18 -29.24 -41.99
N ALA A 571 -25.06 -29.69 -41.07
CA ALA A 571 -25.07 -29.25 -39.69
C ALA A 571 -23.74 -29.51 -38.95
N LEU A 572 -23.02 -30.59 -39.30
CA LEU A 572 -21.72 -30.91 -38.68
C LEU A 572 -20.64 -29.87 -39.03
N LEU A 573 -20.76 -29.19 -40.18
CA LEU A 573 -19.80 -28.15 -40.59
C LEU A 573 -19.91 -26.85 -39.76
N PHE A 574 -20.98 -26.71 -38.97
CA PHE A 574 -21.17 -25.59 -38.06
C PHE A 574 -20.58 -25.86 -36.66
N ILE A 575 -20.26 -27.11 -36.33
CA ILE A 575 -19.74 -27.53 -35.01
C ILE A 575 -18.23 -27.77 -35.14
N GLY A 576 -17.44 -27.23 -34.21
CA GLY A 576 -15.99 -27.36 -34.19
C GLY A 576 -15.25 -26.04 -34.45
N HIS A 577 -13.92 -26.14 -34.57
CA HIS A 577 -13.06 -24.97 -34.66
C HIS A 577 -13.27 -24.24 -36.00
N PRO A 578 -13.62 -22.94 -36.00
CA PRO A 578 -13.88 -22.19 -37.23
C PRO A 578 -12.58 -21.91 -37.96
N VAL A 579 -12.39 -22.54 -39.12
CA VAL A 579 -11.33 -22.21 -40.08
C VAL A 579 -11.95 -21.66 -41.36
N THR A 580 -11.22 -20.83 -42.10
CA THR A 580 -11.72 -20.16 -43.32
C THR A 580 -12.44 -21.11 -44.29
N ILE A 581 -11.90 -22.31 -44.52
CA ILE A 581 -12.52 -23.31 -45.40
C ILE A 581 -13.88 -23.79 -44.84
N THR A 582 -13.96 -24.09 -43.55
CA THR A 582 -15.23 -24.52 -42.91
C THR A 582 -16.28 -23.41 -42.92
N CYS A 583 -15.86 -22.15 -42.73
CA CYS A 583 -16.73 -20.97 -42.79
C CYS A 583 -17.39 -20.80 -44.17
N ILE A 584 -16.63 -21.10 -45.24
CA ILE A 584 -17.10 -21.10 -46.63
C ILE A 584 -18.07 -22.29 -46.82
N LEU A 585 -17.59 -23.52 -46.61
CA LEU A 585 -18.34 -24.74 -46.94
C LEU A 585 -19.70 -24.82 -46.24
N ARG A 586 -19.78 -24.42 -44.96
CA ARG A 586 -21.02 -24.52 -44.17
C ARG A 586 -22.18 -23.71 -44.76
N GLN A 587 -21.92 -22.53 -45.31
CA GLN A 587 -22.97 -21.65 -45.85
C GLN A 587 -23.43 -22.09 -47.25
N PHE A 588 -22.49 -22.53 -48.09
CA PHE A 588 -22.79 -22.93 -49.46
C PHE A 588 -23.46 -24.31 -49.54
N ILE A 589 -22.97 -25.28 -48.77
CA ILE A 589 -23.60 -26.61 -48.71
C ILE A 589 -25.01 -26.48 -48.15
N PHE A 590 -25.19 -25.72 -47.06
CA PHE A 590 -26.52 -25.42 -46.51
C PHE A 590 -27.46 -24.84 -47.58
N GLY A 591 -27.08 -23.73 -48.23
CA GLY A 591 -27.95 -23.07 -49.22
C GLY A 591 -28.30 -23.95 -50.43
N ILE A 592 -27.30 -24.65 -51.00
CA ILE A 592 -27.51 -25.49 -52.20
C ILE A 592 -28.38 -26.71 -51.86
N SER A 593 -28.10 -27.40 -50.75
CA SER A 593 -28.85 -28.59 -50.35
C SER A 593 -30.31 -28.28 -50.04
N PHE A 594 -30.59 -27.17 -49.33
CA PHE A 594 -31.97 -26.76 -49.02
C PHE A 594 -32.76 -26.31 -50.25
N VAL A 595 -32.16 -25.53 -51.16
CA VAL A 595 -32.84 -25.17 -52.42
C VAL A 595 -33.15 -26.41 -53.24
N MET A 596 -32.22 -27.37 -53.33
CA MET A 596 -32.47 -28.63 -54.03
C MET A 596 -33.64 -29.39 -53.41
N CYS A 597 -33.70 -29.46 -52.08
CA CYS A 597 -34.77 -30.11 -51.35
C CYS A 597 -36.14 -29.45 -51.62
N ILE A 598 -36.25 -28.14 -51.43
CA ILE A 598 -37.51 -27.39 -51.64
C ILE A 598 -37.94 -27.45 -53.11
N SER A 599 -36.99 -27.36 -54.05
CA SER A 599 -37.27 -27.49 -55.48
C SER A 599 -37.87 -28.85 -55.81
N CYS A 600 -37.35 -29.93 -55.18
CA CYS A 600 -37.90 -31.27 -55.37
C CYS A 600 -39.34 -31.38 -54.86
N VAL A 601 -39.64 -30.79 -53.70
CA VAL A 601 -41.02 -30.76 -53.17
C VAL A 601 -41.94 -29.94 -54.06
N LEU A 602 -41.50 -28.78 -54.53
CA LEU A 602 -42.25 -27.96 -55.49
C LEU A 602 -42.54 -28.76 -56.77
N GLY A 603 -41.54 -29.43 -57.34
CA GLY A 603 -41.71 -30.32 -58.49
C GLY A 603 -42.76 -31.41 -58.25
N LYS A 604 -42.78 -32.00 -57.04
CA LYS A 604 -43.78 -33.02 -56.66
C LYS A 604 -45.17 -32.44 -56.58
N THR A 605 -45.34 -31.28 -55.95
CA THR A 605 -46.64 -30.61 -55.84
C THR A 605 -47.20 -30.21 -57.21
N ILE A 606 -46.37 -29.70 -58.11
CA ILE A 606 -46.76 -29.36 -59.48
C ILE A 606 -47.17 -30.61 -60.27
N MET A 607 -46.44 -31.72 -60.11
CA MET A 607 -46.82 -33.00 -60.74
C MET A 607 -48.21 -33.47 -60.28
N VAL A 608 -48.53 -33.35 -58.99
CA VAL A 608 -49.86 -33.68 -58.45
C VAL A 608 -50.96 -32.80 -59.05
N VAL A 609 -50.72 -31.50 -59.18
CA VAL A 609 -51.68 -30.55 -59.78
C VAL A 609 -51.90 -30.85 -61.27
N ILE A 610 -50.83 -31.15 -62.03
CA ILE A 610 -50.92 -31.49 -63.46
C ILE A 610 -51.68 -32.81 -63.65
N ALA A 611 -51.40 -33.83 -62.84
CA ALA A 611 -52.08 -35.12 -62.93
C ALA A 611 -53.60 -35.01 -62.70
N PHE A 612 -54.04 -34.14 -61.79
CA PHE A 612 -55.46 -33.92 -61.53
C PHE A 612 -56.17 -33.11 -62.65
N ASN A 613 -55.54 -32.04 -63.16
CA ASN A 613 -56.13 -31.20 -64.21
C ASN A 613 -56.44 -31.97 -65.52
N LEU A 614 -55.77 -33.11 -65.74
CA LEU A 614 -55.98 -34.00 -66.89
C LEU A 614 -57.15 -34.98 -66.74
N THR A 615 -57.70 -35.16 -65.54
CA THR A 615 -58.94 -35.96 -65.35
C THR A 615 -60.22 -35.19 -65.72
N ARG A 616 -60.13 -33.89 -66.05
CA ARG A 616 -61.26 -33.09 -66.55
C ARG A 616 -61.34 -33.14 -68.09
N PRO A 617 -62.49 -33.55 -68.69
CA PRO A 617 -62.62 -33.71 -70.13
C PRO A 617 -62.86 -32.35 -70.81
N LYS A 618 -61.78 -31.56 -71.02
CA LYS A 618 -61.61 -30.50 -72.04
C LYS A 618 -60.38 -29.65 -71.69
N SER A 619 -59.17 -30.10 -72.04
CA SER A 619 -58.07 -29.17 -72.30
C SER A 619 -57.03 -29.78 -73.26
N SER A 620 -56.68 -29.00 -74.29
CA SER A 620 -55.69 -29.32 -75.32
C SER A 620 -54.28 -28.99 -74.82
N GLY A 621 -53.75 -29.82 -73.93
CA GLY A 621 -52.42 -29.63 -73.32
C GLY A 621 -51.63 -30.93 -73.18
N ARG A 622 -51.55 -31.76 -74.24
CA ARG A 622 -50.85 -33.05 -74.21
C ARG A 622 -49.32 -32.98 -74.38
N MET A 623 -48.72 -31.79 -74.45
CA MET A 623 -47.28 -31.65 -74.75
C MET A 623 -46.36 -31.61 -73.51
N TRP A 624 -46.92 -31.61 -72.30
CA TRP A 624 -46.18 -31.33 -71.05
C TRP A 624 -46.23 -32.47 -70.03
N LEU A 625 -46.29 -33.70 -70.52
CA LEU A 625 -46.43 -34.91 -69.69
C LEU A 625 -45.14 -35.72 -69.67
N ASN A 626 -44.01 -35.03 -69.46
CA ASN A 626 -42.72 -35.69 -69.31
C ASN A 626 -42.16 -35.40 -67.91
N SER A 627 -41.75 -36.46 -67.19
CA SER A 627 -40.95 -36.37 -65.94
C SER A 627 -39.72 -35.45 -66.11
N GLN A 628 -39.27 -35.26 -67.36
CA GLN A 628 -38.27 -34.27 -67.74
C GLN A 628 -38.62 -32.84 -67.28
N VAL A 629 -39.87 -32.38 -67.35
CA VAL A 629 -40.22 -30.98 -67.01
C VAL A 629 -39.99 -30.67 -65.53
N THR A 630 -40.40 -31.55 -64.62
CA THR A 630 -40.19 -31.36 -63.18
C THR A 630 -38.72 -31.50 -62.79
N ASN A 631 -37.97 -32.37 -63.46
CA ASN A 631 -36.53 -32.51 -63.22
C ASN A 631 -35.75 -31.31 -63.76
N THR A 632 -36.14 -30.77 -64.92
CA THR A 632 -35.59 -29.52 -65.47
C THR A 632 -35.90 -28.34 -64.54
N LEU A 633 -37.09 -28.27 -63.96
CA LEU A 633 -37.43 -27.24 -62.97
C LEU A 633 -36.48 -27.28 -61.76
N VAL A 634 -36.24 -28.47 -61.19
CA VAL A 634 -35.29 -28.63 -60.06
C VAL A 634 -33.88 -28.17 -60.44
N LEU A 635 -33.40 -28.57 -61.62
CA LEU A 635 -32.08 -28.16 -62.11
C LEU A 635 -31.98 -26.64 -62.30
N VAL A 636 -33.00 -26.00 -62.87
CA VAL A 636 -33.01 -24.53 -63.05
C VAL A 636 -33.04 -23.81 -61.70
N CYS A 637 -33.92 -24.22 -60.78
CA CYS A 637 -34.02 -23.60 -59.46
C CYS A 637 -32.73 -23.74 -58.63
N THR A 638 -32.07 -24.90 -58.71
CA THR A 638 -30.77 -25.12 -58.05
C THR A 638 -29.62 -24.38 -58.73
N ALA A 639 -29.59 -24.29 -60.06
CA ALA A 639 -28.59 -23.53 -60.81
C ALA A 639 -28.60 -22.05 -60.44
N ILE A 640 -29.78 -21.45 -60.25
CA ILE A 640 -29.92 -20.07 -59.76
C ILE A 640 -29.23 -19.90 -58.41
N GLN A 641 -29.43 -20.83 -57.47
CA GLN A 641 -28.77 -20.78 -56.16
C GLN A 641 -27.25 -20.95 -56.28
N VAL A 642 -26.77 -21.82 -57.17
CA VAL A 642 -25.33 -22.00 -57.42
C VAL A 642 -24.71 -20.70 -57.96
N ILE A 643 -25.39 -19.97 -58.85
CA ILE A 643 -24.93 -18.67 -59.37
C ILE A 643 -24.87 -17.62 -58.25
N ILE A 644 -25.90 -17.55 -57.39
CA ILE A 644 -25.91 -16.66 -56.22
C ILE A 644 -24.73 -16.97 -55.29
N CYS A 645 -24.50 -18.25 -55.01
CA CYS A 645 -23.38 -18.73 -54.19
C CYS A 645 -22.01 -18.39 -54.82
N ALA A 646 -21.85 -18.58 -56.14
CA ALA A 646 -20.62 -18.27 -56.86
C ALA A 646 -20.32 -16.76 -56.85
N GLY A 647 -21.34 -15.92 -57.02
CA GLY A 647 -21.22 -14.46 -56.88
C GLY A 647 -20.82 -14.03 -55.47
N TRP A 648 -21.37 -14.68 -54.44
CA TRP A 648 -20.99 -14.42 -53.05
C TRP A 648 -19.52 -14.79 -52.78
N LEU A 649 -19.08 -15.96 -53.23
CA LEU A 649 -17.68 -16.42 -53.14
C LEU A 649 -16.70 -15.47 -53.86
N ALA A 650 -17.07 -14.96 -55.04
CA ALA A 650 -16.20 -14.11 -55.84
C ALA A 650 -16.02 -12.70 -55.24
N HIS A 651 -17.05 -12.14 -54.62
CA HIS A 651 -17.01 -10.76 -54.13
C HIS A 651 -16.59 -10.65 -52.65
N SER A 652 -17.10 -11.55 -51.79
CA SER A 652 -16.98 -11.39 -50.33
C SER A 652 -17.20 -12.72 -49.60
N PRO A 653 -16.25 -13.67 -49.71
CA PRO A 653 -16.40 -14.99 -49.08
C PRO A 653 -16.43 -14.88 -47.54
N PRO A 654 -17.16 -15.78 -46.85
CA PRO A 654 -17.11 -15.87 -45.39
C PRO A 654 -15.69 -16.15 -44.89
N PHE A 655 -15.28 -15.49 -43.80
CA PHE A 655 -13.94 -15.61 -43.23
C PHE A 655 -13.99 -15.72 -41.70
N GLN A 656 -12.91 -16.25 -41.12
CA GLN A 656 -12.74 -16.37 -39.68
C GLN A 656 -12.48 -15.00 -39.04
N TYR A 657 -13.18 -14.70 -37.96
CA TYR A 657 -13.05 -13.44 -37.21
C TYR A 657 -12.97 -13.72 -35.71
N ASN A 658 -12.04 -13.04 -35.04
CA ASN A 658 -11.84 -13.16 -33.60
C ASN A 658 -12.40 -11.90 -32.94
N ASP A 659 -13.46 -12.03 -32.14
CA ASP A 659 -14.01 -10.94 -31.36
C ASP A 659 -13.39 -10.90 -29.97
N MET A 660 -12.68 -9.80 -29.69
CA MET A 660 -11.98 -9.55 -28.43
C MET A 660 -12.71 -8.54 -27.53
N LYS A 661 -13.83 -7.96 -27.99
CA LYS A 661 -14.51 -6.84 -27.32
C LYS A 661 -15.81 -7.21 -26.65
N SER A 662 -16.46 -8.30 -27.08
CA SER A 662 -17.78 -8.68 -26.56
C SER A 662 -17.75 -9.28 -25.16
N LYS A 663 -16.63 -9.88 -24.72
CA LYS A 663 -16.52 -10.53 -23.42
C LYS A 663 -15.09 -10.46 -22.87
N SER A 664 -14.94 -9.92 -21.65
CA SER A 664 -13.66 -9.81 -20.95
C SER A 664 -13.07 -11.20 -20.67
N GLY A 665 -11.76 -11.37 -20.87
CA GLY A 665 -11.04 -12.64 -20.65
C GLY A 665 -11.23 -13.76 -21.69
N THR A 666 -12.11 -13.59 -22.68
CA THR A 666 -12.38 -14.62 -23.72
C THR A 666 -12.32 -14.06 -25.14
N ILE A 667 -11.72 -14.82 -26.07
CA ILE A 667 -11.75 -14.53 -27.50
C ILE A 667 -12.87 -15.36 -28.11
N VAL A 668 -13.92 -14.71 -28.60
CA VAL A 668 -15.04 -15.38 -29.27
C VAL A 668 -14.68 -15.58 -30.74
N MET A 669 -14.60 -16.84 -31.15
CA MET A 669 -14.19 -17.21 -32.51
C MET A 669 -15.44 -17.44 -33.36
N GLU A 670 -15.66 -16.60 -34.37
CA GLU A 670 -16.84 -16.67 -35.24
C GLU A 670 -16.44 -16.71 -36.71
N CYS A 671 -17.35 -17.12 -37.60
CA CYS A 671 -17.19 -16.79 -39.02
C CYS A 671 -18.10 -15.64 -39.40
N LYS A 672 -17.50 -14.51 -39.77
CA LYS A 672 -18.24 -13.41 -40.38
C LYS A 672 -18.67 -13.80 -41.79
N LYS A 673 -19.91 -13.44 -42.13
CA LYS A 673 -20.56 -13.75 -43.42
C LYS A 673 -20.00 -12.95 -44.61
N GLY A 674 -19.12 -11.96 -44.37
CA GLY A 674 -18.55 -11.10 -45.40
C GLY A 674 -19.55 -10.04 -45.89
N SER A 675 -20.49 -10.43 -46.75
CA SER A 675 -21.54 -9.56 -47.26
C SER A 675 -22.92 -9.91 -46.67
N PRO A 676 -23.54 -8.98 -45.91
CA PRO A 676 -24.90 -9.19 -45.40
C PRO A 676 -25.92 -9.24 -46.55
N ILE A 677 -25.67 -8.55 -47.66
CA ILE A 677 -26.54 -8.51 -48.83
C ILE A 677 -26.55 -9.89 -49.49
N ALA A 678 -25.39 -10.50 -49.74
CA ALA A 678 -25.29 -11.80 -50.40
C ALA A 678 -25.91 -12.94 -49.57
N TYR A 679 -25.71 -12.89 -48.24
CA TYR A 679 -26.39 -13.80 -47.31
C TYR A 679 -27.92 -13.62 -47.35
N SER A 680 -28.39 -12.37 -47.34
CA SER A 680 -29.83 -12.06 -47.43
C SER A 680 -30.44 -12.51 -48.76
N CYS A 681 -29.71 -12.39 -49.87
CA CYS A 681 -30.15 -12.92 -51.17
C CYS A 681 -30.31 -14.45 -51.16
N THR A 682 -29.36 -15.17 -50.54
CA THR A 682 -29.42 -16.63 -50.41
C THR A 682 -30.61 -17.07 -49.55
N MET A 683 -30.78 -16.48 -48.37
CA MET A 683 -31.92 -16.76 -47.48
C MET A 683 -33.26 -16.35 -48.10
N GLY A 684 -33.29 -15.19 -48.78
CA GLY A 684 -34.46 -14.67 -49.46
C GLY A 684 -34.93 -15.55 -50.61
N TYR A 685 -34.01 -16.04 -51.45
CA TYR A 685 -34.36 -16.97 -52.53
C TYR A 685 -34.93 -18.29 -52.01
N MET A 686 -34.33 -18.87 -50.95
CA MET A 686 -34.90 -20.03 -50.27
C MET A 686 -36.31 -19.76 -49.75
N GLY A 687 -36.55 -18.59 -49.14
CA GLY A 687 -37.87 -18.17 -48.67
C GLY A 687 -38.90 -18.01 -49.81
N ILE A 688 -38.51 -17.42 -50.94
CA ILE A 688 -39.39 -17.29 -52.12
C ILE A 688 -39.78 -18.67 -52.66
N LEU A 689 -38.81 -19.59 -52.76
CA LEU A 689 -39.09 -20.93 -53.24
C LEU A 689 -39.98 -21.72 -52.26
N ALA A 690 -39.75 -21.58 -50.96
CA ALA A 690 -40.56 -22.22 -49.92
C ALA A 690 -42.00 -21.68 -49.90
N THR A 691 -42.18 -20.37 -50.03
CA THR A 691 -43.51 -19.75 -50.10
C THR A 691 -44.27 -20.17 -51.35
N LEU A 692 -43.60 -20.20 -52.51
CA LEU A 692 -44.18 -20.72 -53.75
C LEU A 692 -44.62 -22.18 -53.59
N SER A 693 -43.76 -23.02 -52.99
CA SER A 693 -44.05 -24.42 -52.70
C SER A 693 -45.25 -24.58 -51.76
N PHE A 694 -45.32 -23.78 -50.69
CA PHE A 694 -46.45 -23.78 -49.77
C PHE A 694 -47.76 -23.36 -50.45
N VAL A 695 -47.75 -22.29 -51.26
CA VAL A 695 -48.95 -21.81 -51.97
C VAL A 695 -49.48 -22.88 -52.92
N VAL A 696 -48.61 -23.49 -53.73
CA VAL A 696 -49.01 -24.57 -54.64
C VAL A 696 -49.54 -25.78 -53.87
N ALA A 697 -48.88 -26.19 -52.78
CA ALA A 697 -49.34 -27.28 -51.92
C ALA A 697 -50.70 -27.00 -51.28
N TYR A 698 -50.93 -25.79 -50.79
CA TYR A 698 -52.18 -25.36 -50.16
C TYR A 698 -53.37 -25.45 -51.12
N PHE A 699 -53.21 -24.99 -52.37
CA PHE A 699 -54.24 -25.13 -53.39
C PHE A 699 -54.46 -26.59 -53.79
N ALA A 700 -53.39 -27.38 -53.91
CA ALA A 700 -53.47 -28.80 -54.21
C ALA A 700 -54.23 -29.61 -53.14
N ARG A 701 -54.34 -29.10 -51.91
CA ARG A 701 -55.01 -29.76 -50.78
C ARG A 701 -56.51 -29.98 -50.99
N LYS A 702 -57.16 -29.19 -51.86
CA LYS A 702 -58.61 -29.26 -52.15
C LYS A 702 -58.96 -30.21 -53.30
N LEU A 703 -57.97 -30.85 -53.95
CA LEU A 703 -58.22 -31.74 -55.09
C LEU A 703 -58.76 -33.10 -54.61
N PRO A 704 -59.92 -33.58 -55.10
CA PRO A 704 -60.46 -34.91 -54.78
C PRO A 704 -59.69 -35.99 -55.55
N GLY A 705 -58.50 -36.33 -55.06
CA GLY A 705 -57.73 -37.50 -55.47
C GLY A 705 -57.56 -38.47 -54.30
N SER A 706 -57.45 -39.76 -54.59
CA SER A 706 -57.41 -40.87 -53.62
C SER A 706 -56.15 -40.94 -52.72
N PHE A 707 -55.41 -39.84 -52.55
CA PHE A 707 -54.15 -39.81 -51.81
C PHE A 707 -54.06 -38.58 -50.90
N ASN A 708 -53.88 -38.80 -49.60
CA ASN A 708 -53.63 -37.76 -48.56
C ASN A 708 -52.29 -37.01 -48.75
N GLU A 709 -51.60 -37.19 -49.88
CA GLU A 709 -50.23 -36.73 -50.15
C GLU A 709 -50.10 -35.20 -50.13
N ALA A 710 -50.97 -34.45 -50.82
CA ALA A 710 -50.92 -32.99 -50.85
C ALA A 710 -51.19 -32.35 -49.47
N LYS A 711 -52.00 -33.01 -48.63
CA LYS A 711 -52.26 -32.56 -47.24
C LYS A 711 -51.02 -32.65 -46.36
N LEU A 712 -50.23 -33.72 -46.52
CA LEU A 712 -48.98 -33.90 -45.76
C LEU A 712 -47.87 -32.97 -46.27
N ILE A 713 -47.76 -32.75 -47.58
CA ILE A 713 -46.79 -31.77 -48.14
C ILE A 713 -47.08 -30.37 -47.61
N THR A 714 -48.36 -29.97 -47.54
CA THR A 714 -48.76 -28.67 -46.97
C THR A 714 -48.35 -28.54 -45.50
N PHE A 715 -48.52 -29.61 -44.71
CA PHE A 715 -48.13 -29.60 -43.30
C PHE A 715 -46.61 -29.51 -43.12
N SER A 716 -45.85 -30.24 -43.94
CA SER A 716 -44.39 -30.21 -43.97
C SER A 716 -43.83 -28.83 -44.33
N MET A 717 -44.39 -28.19 -45.36
CA MET A 717 -44.01 -26.82 -45.76
C MET A 717 -44.42 -25.76 -44.72
N LEU A 718 -45.50 -25.98 -43.96
CA LEU A 718 -45.89 -25.12 -42.85
C LEU A 718 -44.87 -25.20 -41.69
N ILE A 719 -44.46 -26.41 -41.30
CA ILE A 719 -43.41 -26.61 -40.29
C ILE A 719 -42.11 -25.93 -40.73
N PHE A 720 -41.71 -26.14 -41.99
CA PHE A 720 -40.55 -25.48 -42.57
C PHE A 720 -40.61 -23.95 -42.43
N GLY A 721 -41.73 -23.34 -42.83
CA GLY A 721 -41.93 -21.90 -42.72
C GLY A 721 -41.90 -21.40 -41.27
N ALA A 722 -42.55 -22.10 -40.34
CA ALA A 722 -42.59 -21.72 -38.92
C ALA A 722 -41.21 -21.71 -38.26
N VAL A 723 -40.37 -22.71 -38.56
CA VAL A 723 -38.99 -22.80 -38.05
C VAL A 723 -38.16 -21.62 -38.53
N TRP A 724 -38.20 -21.29 -39.82
CA TRP A 724 -37.40 -20.20 -40.39
C TRP A 724 -37.90 -18.81 -40.00
N ILE A 725 -39.20 -18.62 -39.79
CA ILE A 725 -39.74 -17.36 -39.22
C ILE A 725 -39.27 -17.19 -37.77
N SER A 726 -39.28 -18.26 -36.97
CA SER A 726 -38.84 -18.23 -35.56
C SER A 726 -37.32 -18.08 -35.42
N PHE A 727 -36.55 -18.55 -36.42
CA PHE A 727 -35.10 -18.40 -36.47
C PHE A 727 -34.65 -16.94 -36.49
N ILE A 728 -35.34 -16.05 -37.21
CA ILE A 728 -34.92 -14.65 -37.38
C ILE A 728 -34.75 -13.90 -36.04
N PRO A 729 -35.77 -13.84 -35.14
CA PRO A 729 -35.62 -13.15 -33.86
C PRO A 729 -34.63 -13.87 -32.92
N ALA A 730 -34.56 -15.20 -32.96
CA ALA A 730 -33.62 -15.97 -32.15
C ALA A 730 -32.16 -15.67 -32.56
N TYR A 731 -31.89 -15.65 -33.87
CA TYR A 731 -30.58 -15.34 -34.43
C TYR A 731 -30.09 -13.94 -34.03
N LEU A 732 -30.97 -12.93 -34.08
CA LEU A 732 -30.63 -11.55 -33.73
C LEU A 732 -30.43 -11.31 -32.22
N SER A 733 -30.93 -12.20 -31.36
CA SER A 733 -30.87 -12.05 -29.90
C SER A 733 -29.71 -12.77 -29.22
N THR A 734 -29.03 -13.66 -29.96
CA THR A 734 -27.94 -14.51 -29.43
C THR A 734 -26.58 -14.12 -30.00
N ILE A 735 -25.52 -14.26 -29.22
CA ILE A 735 -24.14 -13.91 -29.58
C ILE A 735 -23.23 -15.14 -29.41
N GLY A 736 -22.12 -15.23 -30.14
CA GLY A 736 -21.11 -16.26 -29.95
C GLY A 736 -21.60 -17.65 -30.33
N LYS A 737 -21.20 -18.65 -29.53
CA LYS A 737 -21.53 -20.07 -29.77
C LYS A 737 -23.04 -20.37 -29.80
N TYR A 738 -23.86 -19.58 -29.10
CA TYR A 738 -25.32 -19.75 -29.09
C TYR A 738 -25.98 -19.34 -30.42
N MET A 739 -25.44 -18.34 -31.12
CA MET A 739 -25.91 -17.94 -32.45
C MET A 739 -25.76 -19.10 -33.46
N VAL A 740 -24.61 -19.77 -33.43
CA VAL A 740 -24.32 -20.93 -34.30
C VAL A 740 -25.22 -22.13 -33.95
N ALA A 741 -25.45 -22.36 -32.66
CA ALA A 741 -26.36 -23.41 -32.19
C ALA A 741 -27.80 -23.23 -32.71
N VAL A 742 -28.32 -22.00 -32.70
CA VAL A 742 -29.66 -21.69 -33.21
C VAL A 742 -29.75 -21.93 -34.73
N GLU A 743 -28.70 -21.62 -35.50
CA GLU A 743 -28.62 -21.96 -36.93
C GLU A 743 -28.70 -23.47 -37.16
N VAL A 744 -27.93 -24.26 -36.40
CA VAL A 744 -27.93 -25.73 -36.51
C VAL A 744 -29.29 -26.33 -36.12
N PHE A 745 -29.91 -25.82 -35.05
CA PHE A 745 -31.22 -26.28 -34.62
C PHE A 745 -32.29 -26.05 -35.70
N ALA A 746 -32.28 -24.87 -36.35
CA ALA A 746 -33.20 -24.57 -37.44
C ALA A 746 -33.00 -25.52 -38.64
N ILE A 747 -31.75 -25.84 -39.00
CA ILE A 747 -31.41 -26.79 -40.07
C ILE A 747 -31.96 -28.19 -39.76
N LEU A 748 -31.71 -28.71 -38.55
CA LEU A 748 -32.13 -30.06 -38.16
C LEU A 748 -33.65 -30.18 -38.04
N SER A 749 -34.31 -29.18 -37.45
CA SER A 749 -35.76 -29.16 -37.28
C SER A 749 -36.49 -29.08 -38.62
N SER A 750 -36.04 -28.18 -39.51
CA SER A 750 -36.63 -28.04 -40.85
C SER A 750 -36.41 -29.28 -41.74
N SER A 751 -35.23 -29.90 -41.67
CA SER A 751 -34.95 -31.18 -42.36
C SER A 751 -35.85 -32.31 -41.85
N SER A 752 -36.09 -32.35 -40.54
CA SER A 752 -36.98 -33.34 -39.91
C SER A 752 -38.44 -33.14 -40.31
N GLY A 753 -38.89 -31.88 -40.40
CA GLY A 753 -40.22 -31.55 -40.93
C GLY A 753 -40.43 -31.98 -42.39
N LEU A 754 -39.39 -31.90 -43.22
CA LEU A 754 -39.39 -32.36 -44.61
C LEU A 754 -39.31 -33.90 -44.74
N LEU A 755 -38.53 -34.56 -43.88
CA LEU A 755 -38.40 -36.02 -43.84
C LEU A 755 -39.67 -36.72 -43.32
N ALA A 756 -40.33 -36.16 -42.29
CA ALA A 756 -41.52 -36.74 -41.67
C ALA A 756 -42.61 -37.05 -42.71
N TRP A 757 -42.76 -36.20 -43.72
CA TRP A 757 -43.66 -36.46 -44.85
C TRP A 757 -43.35 -37.78 -45.59
N GLY A 758 -42.06 -38.06 -45.86
CA GLY A 758 -41.64 -39.27 -46.55
C GLY A 758 -41.87 -40.55 -45.74
N LEU A 759 -41.74 -40.48 -44.40
CA LEU A 759 -41.97 -41.62 -43.51
C LEU A 759 -43.45 -41.98 -43.34
N PHE A 760 -44.35 -40.99 -43.23
CA PHE A 760 -45.79 -41.25 -43.13
C PHE A 760 -46.41 -41.82 -44.42
N TYR A 761 -45.75 -41.65 -45.57
CA TYR A 761 -46.22 -42.16 -46.86
C TYR A 761 -46.07 -43.69 -47.00
N TYR A 762 -45.09 -44.31 -46.35
CA TYR A 762 -44.78 -45.75 -46.48
C TYR A 762 -45.84 -46.69 -45.85
N PRO A 763 -46.35 -46.48 -44.61
CA PRO A 763 -47.36 -47.36 -44.04
C PRO A 763 -48.76 -47.17 -44.65
N LEU A 764 -49.14 -45.95 -45.04
CA LEU A 764 -50.44 -45.66 -45.69
C LEU A 764 -50.58 -46.35 -47.06
N SER A 765 -49.46 -46.57 -47.76
CA SER A 765 -49.41 -47.32 -49.03
C SER A 765 -49.66 -48.82 -48.84
N ASN A 766 -49.18 -49.42 -47.74
CA ASN A 766 -49.33 -50.86 -47.48
C ASN A 766 -50.77 -51.22 -47.08
N ASP A 767 -51.49 -50.35 -46.37
CA ASP A 767 -52.89 -50.59 -45.98
C ASP A 767 -53.86 -50.55 -47.19
N GLN A 768 -53.59 -49.71 -48.19
CA GLN A 768 -54.42 -49.64 -49.40
C GLN A 768 -54.23 -50.85 -50.34
N GLU A 769 -53.03 -51.44 -50.38
CA GLU A 769 -52.80 -52.67 -51.16
C GLU A 769 -53.48 -53.89 -50.53
N CYS A 770 -53.63 -53.93 -49.19
CA CYS A 770 -54.43 -54.93 -48.49
C CYS A 770 -55.93 -54.85 -48.84
N HIS A 771 -56.49 -53.63 -48.92
CA HIS A 771 -57.91 -53.45 -49.25
C HIS A 771 -58.26 -53.76 -50.72
N SER A 772 -57.32 -53.55 -51.65
CA SER A 772 -57.52 -53.86 -53.08
C SER A 772 -57.44 -55.37 -53.38
N LYS A 773 -56.60 -56.13 -52.64
CA LYS A 773 -56.46 -57.59 -52.82
C LYS A 773 -57.55 -58.42 -52.10
N MET A 774 -58.30 -57.85 -51.15
CA MET A 774 -59.40 -58.56 -50.46
C MET A 774 -60.72 -58.66 -51.25
N LEU A 775 -60.88 -57.96 -52.38
CA LEU A 775 -62.12 -57.97 -53.17
C LEU A 775 -62.15 -59.01 -54.32
N THR A 776 -61.12 -59.83 -54.49
CA THR A 776 -61.11 -60.92 -55.49
C THR A 776 -60.60 -62.25 -54.91
N SER A 777 -61.56 -63.17 -54.69
CA SER A 777 -61.46 -64.62 -54.45
C SER A 777 -61.60 -65.14 -53.00
N PRO A 778 -62.22 -66.33 -52.79
CA PRO A 778 -62.68 -66.81 -51.48
C PRO A 778 -61.74 -67.83 -50.80
N SER A 779 -61.42 -67.59 -49.50
CA SER A 779 -61.20 -68.53 -48.34
C SER A 779 -60.31 -69.80 -48.45
N PRO A 780 -59.87 -70.47 -47.34
CA PRO A 780 -59.70 -70.07 -45.92
C PRO A 780 -58.32 -70.44 -45.28
N LEU A 781 -58.08 -69.98 -44.02
CA LEU A 781 -57.12 -70.48 -42.99
C LEU A 781 -55.60 -70.34 -43.30
N THR A 782 -54.69 -69.80 -42.49
CA THR A 782 -54.43 -69.95 -41.04
C THR A 782 -53.38 -68.90 -40.59
N GLY A 783 -53.53 -68.38 -39.35
CA GLY A 783 -52.52 -67.90 -38.39
C GLY A 783 -51.25 -67.13 -38.81
N PHE A 784 -51.10 -65.88 -38.32
CA PHE A 784 -50.16 -65.52 -37.24
C PHE A 784 -50.28 -64.03 -36.89
N LYS A 785 -50.49 -63.73 -35.61
CA LYS A 785 -50.37 -62.40 -35.00
C LYS A 785 -48.89 -62.07 -34.81
N ILE A 786 -48.47 -60.87 -35.18
CA ILE A 786 -47.33 -60.18 -34.54
C ILE A 786 -47.74 -58.73 -34.28
N ALA A 787 -47.60 -58.33 -33.03
CA ALA A 787 -47.87 -57.01 -32.51
C ALA A 787 -46.72 -56.04 -32.83
N PHE A 788 -47.08 -54.81 -33.20
CA PHE A 788 -46.41 -53.56 -32.81
C PHE A 788 -47.47 -52.49 -32.67
#